data_AF-Q3MFN0-F1
#
_entry.id   AF-Q3MFN0-F1
#
_cell.length_a   1.000
_cell.length_b   1.000
_cell.length_c   1.000
_cell.angle_alpha   90.00
_cell.angle_beta   90.00
_cell.angle_gamma   90.00
#
_symmetry.space_group_name_H-M   'P 1'
#
loop_
_entity.id
_entity.type
_entity.pdbx_description
1 polymer ?
#
loop_
_entity_poly.entity_id
_entity_poly.type
_entity_poly.pdbx_seq_one_letter_code
_entity_poly.pdbx_strand_id
1 'polypeptide(L)'
;MNLKLYTQTSSNPAAITSSIVFIDTAVTDYESLIAGVKPGNQVFILDPNIDGVEQITRALQGWEYNSVHIVSHGSQASLQLGSTRLNAANLHTYTTQLQHWRESLSTNAEILLYGCQVASGEQGMEFVRQLHQLTGANVAASTDKVGSSQQGGSWELDINVGHISTTSAITTAVQITYPSVLVSFDPATNFGVGSAPFIPTVGDFNNDGKLDLAVSNFNSNNVSVLLGQGNGSFSPATNFGVALNPISVRIGDFNNDGNLDLAVVNFNSSNVSILLGQGNGSFGTATNFAVGSAPQGLALQDLNNDGNLDLVSANSGGNNVSVLLGQGNGSFGAATNFAVGSFPRSVVIRDFNKDGKLDLAVSNDSSNTISILIGEGNGSFGTATNFAVGSLPLTLGVGDFNGDNNLDLVVANRGSNNVSVLLGQGNGSFGAATNFAVGANPRSVVVADFNGDGKQDLAVSNQSNNNVSILLGQGNGSFDTATNFAVGSGPYSLAFGDFNSDGKPDLAVTNQNSNNVSILLNTTSFSFPPTVANPITNQTGTTGTAFNFQIPANTFSDPGDTLTYTATLGNGEPLPSWLSFNPATGTFTGNPTKNNVGSLTIKVTATDTTNLSVETTFNLSVGLPDNIINGNGSNNTFIATTAKDVFTGDAGYDNFITNFANFQQNDSFDGGDGRDAILIQGGANTDTITFNLTNPSNQLASIPGTTITNIETFDLRTFVGTVTFIGGSGNDTIYGGAGDDNLNGDAGDDNLNGGAGDDTLIGGDGNDILTGGSGTNTLTGGAGNDRYYIDNASDVITEDINGGQDEVFATVSYTLAANVEALTLKGTAVNGTGNASNNNIRGNNQDNLLEGLDGNDNLTGNAGNDVLIGGNGNDTLNGGIGNDVLIGGAGSDRLFGGDGADTFGFGTGNAFSSAGFGIDTIADFAVGVDAIELDKASFSALTSVVGDGFSVGSEFASVSNDTLVATSNALIVYSLGSGRLFYNQNGTAAGLGSGAHFATLSGAPALNASDFVIFESGN
;
A
#
# COMPACT_ATOMS: atom_id res chain seq x y z
N MET A 1 -63.85 -17.30 -21.47
CA MET A 1 -63.26 -16.32 -20.54
C MET A 1 -64.24 -16.12 -19.41
N ASN A 2 -63.84 -16.36 -18.16
CA ASN A 2 -64.65 -16.00 -17.00
C ASN A 2 -64.56 -14.48 -16.82
N LEU A 3 -65.51 -13.74 -17.41
CA LEU A 3 -65.61 -12.29 -17.32
C LEU A 3 -66.08 -11.93 -15.89
N LYS A 4 -65.25 -11.20 -15.12
CA LYS A 4 -65.63 -10.69 -13.79
C LYS A 4 -66.08 -9.24 -13.91
N LEU A 5 -67.39 -9.02 -13.94
CA LEU A 5 -68.00 -7.69 -13.85
C LEU A 5 -68.29 -7.37 -12.37
N TYR A 6 -67.82 -6.24 -11.88
CA TYR A 6 -68.13 -5.76 -10.54
C TYR A 6 -69.06 -4.55 -10.63
N THR A 7 -70.25 -4.65 -10.05
CA THR A 7 -71.18 -3.52 -9.93
C THR A 7 -71.08 -2.94 -8.51
N GLN A 8 -70.57 -1.72 -8.37
CA GLN A 8 -70.58 -1.01 -7.09
C GLN A 8 -72.02 -0.64 -6.74
N THR A 9 -72.61 -1.32 -5.75
CA THR A 9 -74.05 -1.15 -5.42
C THR A 9 -74.33 0.21 -4.79
N SER A 10 -75.22 0.98 -5.42
CA SER A 10 -75.82 2.19 -4.87
C SER A 10 -77.03 1.83 -4.01
N SER A 11 -77.20 2.48 -2.85
CA SER A 11 -78.42 2.37 -2.03
C SER A 11 -79.63 3.11 -2.64
N ASN A 12 -79.48 3.72 -3.82
CA ASN A 12 -80.52 4.41 -4.56
C ASN A 12 -80.66 3.79 -5.98
N PRO A 13 -81.76 3.07 -6.29
CA PRO A 13 -81.97 2.38 -7.58
C PRO A 13 -82.05 3.29 -8.81
N ALA A 14 -82.13 4.62 -8.63
CA ALA A 14 -82.15 5.60 -9.72
C ALA A 14 -80.75 6.12 -10.13
N ALA A 15 -79.68 5.57 -9.56
CA ALA A 15 -78.32 6.09 -9.72
C ALA A 15 -77.33 5.07 -10.33
N ILE A 16 -77.77 4.26 -11.30
CA ILE A 16 -76.82 3.62 -12.23
C ILE A 16 -76.47 4.69 -13.26
N THR A 17 -75.27 5.27 -13.15
CA THR A 17 -74.73 6.14 -14.17
C THR A 17 -74.39 5.29 -15.39
N SER A 18 -74.67 5.78 -16.60
CA SER A 18 -74.23 5.14 -17.85
C SER A 18 -72.71 5.26 -18.02
N SER A 19 -71.94 4.78 -17.05
CA SER A 19 -70.50 4.98 -16.91
C SER A 19 -69.83 3.67 -16.53
N ILE A 20 -68.79 3.31 -17.27
CA ILE A 20 -67.99 2.10 -17.05
C ILE A 20 -66.52 2.47 -16.84
N VAL A 21 -65.88 1.80 -15.88
CA VAL A 21 -64.48 1.97 -15.53
C VAL A 21 -63.74 0.67 -15.86
N PHE A 22 -62.81 0.75 -16.78
CA PHE A 22 -61.85 -0.31 -17.07
C PHE A 22 -60.62 -0.10 -16.21
N ILE A 23 -60.22 -1.12 -15.47
CA ILE A 23 -58.99 -1.10 -14.67
C ILE A 23 -58.12 -2.25 -15.15
N ASP A 24 -56.93 -1.90 -15.63
CA ASP A 24 -55.92 -2.89 -16.01
C ASP A 24 -55.26 -3.47 -14.76
N THR A 25 -55.18 -4.80 -14.68
CA THR A 25 -54.52 -5.48 -13.55
C THR A 25 -53.00 -5.38 -13.61
N ALA A 26 -52.43 -4.94 -14.74
CA ALA A 26 -51.04 -4.52 -14.79
C ALA A 26 -50.78 -3.29 -13.92
N VAL A 27 -51.81 -2.49 -13.59
CA VAL A 27 -51.67 -1.37 -12.65
C VAL A 27 -51.44 -1.91 -11.25
N THR A 28 -50.34 -1.47 -10.62
CA THR A 28 -50.01 -1.84 -9.25
C THR A 28 -51.12 -1.41 -8.30
N ASP A 29 -51.51 -2.29 -7.38
CA ASP A 29 -52.60 -2.05 -6.40
C ASP A 29 -53.96 -1.74 -7.06
N TYR A 30 -54.24 -2.41 -8.19
CA TYR A 30 -55.53 -2.29 -8.88
C TYR A 30 -56.72 -2.65 -7.98
N GLU A 31 -56.53 -3.49 -6.95
CA GLU A 31 -57.57 -3.77 -5.95
C GLU A 31 -58.02 -2.51 -5.19
N SER A 32 -57.07 -1.64 -4.81
CA SER A 32 -57.40 -0.35 -4.16
C SER A 32 -58.04 0.62 -5.14
N LEU A 33 -57.68 0.57 -6.43
CA LEU A 33 -58.37 1.32 -7.48
C LEU A 33 -59.82 0.88 -7.65
N ILE A 34 -60.11 -0.42 -7.61
CA ILE A 34 -61.48 -0.96 -7.63
C ILE A 34 -62.29 -0.40 -6.45
N ALA A 35 -61.71 -0.41 -5.25
CA ALA A 35 -62.34 0.13 -4.04
C ALA A 35 -62.57 1.65 -4.14
N GLY A 36 -61.70 2.35 -4.86
CA GLY A 36 -61.73 3.79 -5.08
C GLY A 36 -62.72 4.28 -6.13
N VAL A 37 -63.38 3.40 -6.89
CA VAL A 37 -64.41 3.77 -7.86
C VAL A 37 -65.68 4.23 -7.15
N LYS A 38 -66.19 5.40 -7.54
CA LYS A 38 -67.43 5.99 -6.99
C LYS A 38 -68.62 5.04 -7.18
N PRO A 39 -69.48 4.85 -6.16
CA PRO A 39 -70.68 4.03 -6.27
C PRO A 39 -71.57 4.44 -7.45
N GLY A 40 -72.18 3.47 -8.14
CA GLY A 40 -73.04 3.69 -9.30
C GLY A 40 -72.36 3.47 -10.67
N ASN A 41 -71.03 3.33 -10.72
CA ASN A 41 -70.28 2.98 -11.93
C ASN A 41 -70.08 1.45 -12.04
N GLN A 42 -70.03 0.94 -13.28
CA GLN A 42 -69.62 -0.43 -13.55
C GLN A 42 -68.09 -0.52 -13.58
N VAL A 43 -67.51 -1.58 -13.01
CA VAL A 43 -66.07 -1.82 -13.05
C VAL A 43 -65.78 -3.12 -13.80
N PHE A 44 -64.90 -3.02 -14.78
CA PHE A 44 -64.42 -4.14 -15.58
C PHE A 44 -62.91 -4.25 -15.46
N ILE A 45 -62.43 -5.47 -15.25
CA ILE A 45 -61.01 -5.75 -15.00
C ILE A 45 -60.38 -6.34 -16.25
N LEU A 46 -59.33 -5.71 -16.76
CA LEU A 46 -58.58 -6.21 -17.92
C LEU A 46 -57.54 -7.23 -17.45
N ASP A 47 -57.52 -8.38 -18.11
CA ASP A 47 -56.46 -9.39 -17.98
C ASP A 47 -55.22 -8.89 -18.74
N PRO A 48 -54.03 -8.87 -18.12
CA PRO A 48 -52.85 -8.26 -18.72
C PRO A 48 -52.27 -9.11 -19.85
N ASN A 49 -52.70 -10.37 -19.99
CA ASN A 49 -52.21 -11.31 -21.00
C ASN A 49 -53.13 -11.43 -22.23
N ILE A 50 -54.23 -10.68 -22.27
CA ILE A 50 -55.23 -10.72 -23.34
C ILE A 50 -55.29 -9.33 -23.99
N ASP A 51 -55.52 -9.26 -25.31
CA ASP A 51 -55.66 -7.99 -26.02
C ASP A 51 -56.75 -7.13 -25.37
N GLY A 52 -56.35 -5.98 -24.82
CA GLY A 52 -57.24 -5.13 -24.03
C GLY A 52 -58.29 -4.41 -24.87
N VAL A 53 -58.00 -4.13 -26.15
CA VAL A 53 -58.98 -3.51 -27.05
C VAL A 53 -60.13 -4.49 -27.31
N GLU A 54 -59.84 -5.76 -27.53
CA GLU A 54 -60.83 -6.84 -27.68
C GLU A 54 -61.63 -7.05 -26.38
N GLN A 55 -60.96 -7.01 -25.22
CA GLN A 55 -61.63 -7.12 -23.91
C GLN A 55 -62.64 -5.98 -23.69
N ILE A 56 -62.23 -4.74 -23.92
CA ILE A 56 -63.11 -3.57 -23.81
C ILE A 56 -64.25 -3.67 -24.82
N THR A 57 -63.95 -4.04 -26.08
CA THR A 57 -64.97 -4.20 -27.12
C THR A 57 -66.06 -5.17 -26.68
N ARG A 58 -65.69 -6.34 -26.13
CA ARG A 58 -66.66 -7.32 -25.63
C ARG A 58 -67.42 -6.83 -24.39
N ALA A 59 -66.76 -6.08 -23.52
CA ALA A 59 -67.39 -5.54 -22.30
C ALA A 59 -68.43 -4.45 -22.61
N LEU A 60 -68.21 -3.67 -23.67
CA LEU A 60 -69.13 -2.62 -24.10
C LEU A 60 -70.37 -3.16 -24.83
N GLN A 61 -70.31 -4.38 -25.39
CA GLN A 61 -71.41 -4.95 -26.18
C GLN A 61 -72.73 -5.04 -25.41
N GLY A 62 -73.80 -4.54 -26.05
CA GLY A 62 -75.19 -4.70 -25.58
C GLY A 62 -75.70 -3.62 -24.63
N TRP A 63 -74.91 -2.57 -24.36
CA TRP A 63 -75.26 -1.45 -23.49
C TRP A 63 -74.83 -0.11 -24.10
N GLU A 64 -75.49 0.98 -23.73
CA GLU A 64 -75.14 2.35 -24.16
C GLU A 64 -74.55 3.13 -22.99
N TYR A 65 -73.31 3.63 -23.14
CA TYR A 65 -72.58 4.38 -22.11
C TYR A 65 -72.38 5.85 -22.48
N ASN A 66 -72.54 6.73 -21.49
CA ASN A 66 -72.23 8.16 -21.55
C ASN A 66 -70.76 8.44 -21.22
N SER A 67 -70.11 7.60 -20.41
CA SER A 67 -68.66 7.72 -20.20
C SER A 67 -67.95 6.39 -20.05
N VAL A 68 -66.73 6.33 -20.58
CA VAL A 68 -65.81 5.20 -20.45
C VAL A 68 -64.53 5.74 -19.81
N HIS A 69 -64.24 5.28 -18.60
CA HIS A 69 -63.01 5.59 -17.88
C HIS A 69 -62.07 4.42 -18.05
N ILE A 70 -60.82 4.68 -18.44
CA ILE A 70 -59.80 3.65 -18.62
C ILE A 70 -58.63 3.99 -17.73
N VAL A 71 -58.35 3.13 -16.75
CA VAL A 71 -57.22 3.24 -15.83
C VAL A 71 -56.22 2.18 -16.20
N SER A 72 -55.07 2.61 -16.69
CA SER A 72 -54.02 1.71 -17.12
C SER A 72 -52.65 2.40 -17.10
N HIS A 73 -51.59 1.65 -17.35
CA HIS A 73 -50.27 2.23 -17.56
C HIS A 73 -50.22 3.04 -18.85
N GLY A 74 -49.65 4.23 -18.76
CA GLY A 74 -49.35 5.08 -19.89
C GLY A 74 -47.85 5.32 -19.99
N SER A 75 -47.40 5.61 -21.21
CA SER A 75 -46.10 6.22 -21.47
C SER A 75 -46.31 7.33 -22.51
N GLN A 76 -45.30 8.15 -22.79
CA GLN A 76 -45.41 9.22 -23.77
C GLN A 76 -46.05 8.71 -25.09
N ALA A 77 -47.19 9.31 -25.46
CA ALA A 77 -47.96 9.01 -26.65
C ALA A 77 -48.54 7.58 -26.79
N SER A 78 -48.61 6.79 -25.71
CA SER A 78 -49.22 5.45 -25.78
C SER A 78 -49.88 4.98 -24.48
N LEU A 79 -50.89 4.12 -24.62
CA LEU A 79 -51.66 3.54 -23.52
C LEU A 79 -51.59 2.01 -23.57
N GLN A 80 -51.19 1.37 -22.47
CA GLN A 80 -51.23 -0.09 -22.35
C GLN A 80 -52.65 -0.54 -22.02
N LEU A 81 -53.16 -1.59 -22.65
CA LEU A 81 -54.47 -2.19 -22.41
C LEU A 81 -54.35 -3.70 -22.52
N GLY A 82 -54.38 -4.39 -21.39
CA GLY A 82 -54.08 -5.81 -21.34
C GLY A 82 -52.69 -6.09 -21.92
N SER A 83 -52.61 -6.97 -22.92
CA SER A 83 -51.36 -7.23 -23.66
C SER A 83 -51.07 -6.23 -24.80
N THR A 84 -51.93 -5.23 -25.02
CA THR A 84 -51.90 -4.35 -26.20
C THR A 84 -51.42 -2.95 -25.85
N ARG A 85 -50.38 -2.47 -26.53
CA ARG A 85 -49.96 -1.06 -26.46
C ARG A 85 -50.60 -0.27 -27.59
N LEU A 86 -51.48 0.66 -27.28
CA LEU A 86 -52.23 1.46 -28.25
C LEU A 86 -51.60 2.85 -28.41
N ASN A 87 -51.39 3.30 -29.65
CA ASN A 87 -50.84 4.61 -29.98
C ASN A 87 -51.33 5.10 -31.36
N ALA A 88 -50.97 6.32 -31.77
CA ALA A 88 -51.38 6.88 -33.06
C ALA A 88 -50.95 6.03 -34.28
N ALA A 89 -49.81 5.32 -34.18
CA ALA A 89 -49.28 4.54 -35.30
C ALA A 89 -50.06 3.25 -35.55
N ASN A 90 -50.62 2.63 -34.51
CA ASN A 90 -51.34 1.36 -34.65
C ASN A 90 -52.86 1.47 -34.44
N LEU A 91 -53.39 2.62 -34.05
CA LEU A 91 -54.82 2.77 -33.76
C LEU A 91 -55.73 2.33 -34.93
N HIS A 92 -55.27 2.58 -36.17
CA HIS A 92 -56.00 2.22 -37.38
C HIS A 92 -56.19 0.69 -37.54
N THR A 93 -55.34 -0.15 -36.95
CA THR A 93 -55.50 -1.62 -37.02
C THR A 93 -56.69 -2.11 -36.21
N TYR A 94 -57.19 -1.29 -35.28
CA TYR A 94 -58.33 -1.57 -34.42
C TYR A 94 -59.62 -0.85 -34.85
N THR A 95 -59.68 -0.37 -36.10
CA THR A 95 -60.82 0.42 -36.60
C THR A 95 -62.18 -0.28 -36.39
N THR A 96 -62.26 -1.60 -36.63
CA THR A 96 -63.52 -2.36 -36.44
C THR A 96 -63.93 -2.42 -34.97
N GLN A 97 -62.99 -2.67 -34.07
CA GLN A 97 -63.24 -2.68 -32.62
C GLN A 97 -63.67 -1.31 -32.11
N LEU A 98 -62.99 -0.24 -32.52
CA LEU A 98 -63.32 1.13 -32.13
C LEU A 98 -64.65 1.61 -32.72
N GLN A 99 -65.06 1.11 -33.89
CA GLN A 99 -66.41 1.30 -34.41
C GLN A 99 -67.46 0.60 -33.55
N HIS A 100 -67.17 -0.59 -33.02
CA HIS A 100 -68.06 -1.23 -32.04
C HIS A 100 -68.12 -0.49 -30.70
N TRP A 101 -67.02 0.16 -30.28
CA TRP A 101 -67.07 1.06 -29.12
C TRP A 101 -68.05 2.20 -29.42
N ARG A 102 -67.94 2.84 -30.58
CA ARG A 102 -68.87 3.90 -31.03
C ARG A 102 -70.33 3.49 -30.99
N GLU A 103 -70.66 2.27 -31.42
CA GLU A 103 -72.04 1.74 -31.38
C GLU A 103 -72.59 1.58 -29.95
N SER A 104 -71.69 1.46 -28.96
CA SER A 104 -72.02 1.29 -27.54
C SER A 104 -71.92 2.60 -26.75
N LEU A 105 -71.69 3.73 -27.43
CA LEU A 105 -71.50 5.05 -26.84
C LEU A 105 -72.64 5.99 -27.25
N SER A 106 -73.17 6.72 -26.27
CA SER A 106 -74.25 7.68 -26.51
C SER A 106 -73.79 8.91 -27.29
N THR A 107 -74.77 9.72 -27.73
CA THR A 107 -74.46 10.98 -28.41
C THR A 107 -73.77 11.94 -27.43
N ASN A 108 -72.51 12.28 -27.71
CA ASN A 108 -71.58 13.04 -26.85
C ASN A 108 -70.95 12.25 -25.70
N ALA A 109 -70.89 10.91 -25.81
CA ALA A 109 -70.15 10.12 -24.83
C ALA A 109 -68.69 10.56 -24.69
N GLU A 110 -68.12 10.30 -23.52
CA GLU A 110 -66.79 10.76 -23.14
C GLU A 110 -65.87 9.56 -22.83
N ILE A 111 -64.66 9.55 -23.37
CA ILE A 111 -63.62 8.56 -23.05
C ILE A 111 -62.51 9.27 -22.26
N LEU A 112 -62.26 8.82 -21.04
CA LEU A 112 -61.31 9.42 -20.11
C LEU A 112 -60.16 8.43 -19.87
N LEU A 113 -58.95 8.79 -20.30
CA LEU A 113 -57.76 7.94 -20.26
C LEU A 113 -56.84 8.34 -19.10
N TYR A 114 -56.85 7.53 -18.05
CA TYR A 114 -56.03 7.68 -16.84
C TYR A 114 -54.79 6.79 -16.95
N GLY A 115 -53.82 7.22 -17.76
CA GLY A 115 -52.50 6.60 -17.85
C GLY A 115 -51.43 7.68 -18.02
N CYS A 116 -50.26 7.49 -17.43
CA CYS A 116 -49.21 8.51 -17.40
C CYS A 116 -48.81 8.99 -18.81
N GLN A 117 -48.77 10.30 -19.03
CA GLN A 117 -48.22 10.96 -20.22
C GLN A 117 -48.82 10.55 -21.58
N VAL A 118 -50.02 9.95 -21.60
CA VAL A 118 -50.65 9.41 -22.82
C VAL A 118 -50.83 10.47 -23.91
N ALA A 119 -51.14 11.70 -23.53
CA ALA A 119 -51.32 12.83 -24.45
C ALA A 119 -50.10 13.74 -24.56
N SER A 120 -48.97 13.35 -23.97
CA SER A 120 -47.75 14.18 -23.99
C SER A 120 -47.12 14.25 -25.38
N GLY A 121 -46.72 15.45 -25.78
CA GLY A 121 -46.12 15.73 -27.08
C GLY A 121 -47.08 15.64 -28.26
N GLU A 122 -46.57 15.95 -29.46
CA GLU A 122 -47.38 16.02 -30.68
C GLU A 122 -47.98 14.66 -31.07
N GLN A 123 -47.24 13.56 -30.88
CA GLN A 123 -47.73 12.21 -31.15
C GLN A 123 -48.84 11.78 -30.17
N GLY A 124 -48.76 12.19 -28.90
CA GLY A 124 -49.81 11.91 -27.91
C GLY A 124 -51.09 12.66 -28.21
N MET A 125 -50.98 13.94 -28.58
CA MET A 125 -52.13 14.72 -29.06
C MET A 125 -52.78 14.11 -30.30
N GLU A 126 -51.97 13.62 -31.25
CA GLU A 126 -52.47 12.96 -32.45
C GLU A 126 -53.18 11.63 -32.12
N PHE A 127 -52.64 10.85 -31.18
CA PHE A 127 -53.31 9.63 -30.68
C PHE A 127 -54.72 9.95 -30.14
N VAL A 128 -54.84 10.95 -29.28
CA VAL A 128 -56.14 11.38 -28.71
C VAL A 128 -57.08 11.88 -29.79
N ARG A 129 -56.59 12.64 -30.79
CA ARG A 129 -57.41 13.11 -31.93
C ARG A 129 -57.92 11.97 -32.80
N GLN A 130 -57.09 10.98 -33.11
CA GLN A 130 -57.52 9.84 -33.93
C GLN A 130 -58.52 8.98 -33.18
N LEU A 131 -58.34 8.78 -31.86
CA LEU A 131 -59.30 8.04 -31.04
C LEU A 131 -60.66 8.74 -31.01
N HIS A 132 -60.68 10.06 -30.87
CA HIS A 132 -61.90 10.88 -31.01
C HIS A 132 -62.57 10.69 -32.37
N GLN A 133 -61.81 10.70 -33.47
CA GLN A 133 -62.36 10.54 -34.82
C GLN A 133 -62.95 9.14 -35.06
N LEU A 134 -62.28 8.10 -34.58
CA LEU A 134 -62.68 6.70 -34.81
C LEU A 134 -63.88 6.29 -33.93
N THR A 135 -63.89 6.72 -32.66
CA THR A 135 -64.97 6.39 -31.71
C THR A 135 -66.13 7.38 -31.77
N GLY A 136 -65.91 8.61 -32.26
CA GLY A 136 -66.90 9.69 -32.23
C GLY A 136 -67.18 10.28 -30.85
N ALA A 137 -66.48 9.82 -29.81
CA ALA A 137 -66.61 10.29 -28.43
C ALA A 137 -65.69 11.48 -28.15
N ASN A 138 -66.04 12.35 -27.21
CA ASN A 138 -65.09 13.33 -26.68
C ASN A 138 -64.01 12.59 -25.88
N VAL A 139 -62.73 12.94 -26.04
CA VAL A 139 -61.63 12.20 -25.39
C VAL A 139 -60.82 13.13 -24.50
N ALA A 140 -60.57 12.70 -23.26
CA ALA A 140 -59.69 13.35 -22.30
C ALA A 140 -58.51 12.43 -21.94
N ALA A 141 -57.30 12.96 -21.81
CA ALA A 141 -56.11 12.21 -21.43
C ALA A 141 -55.07 13.11 -20.74
N SER A 142 -54.21 12.54 -19.89
CA SER A 142 -53.17 13.29 -19.17
C SER A 142 -51.91 13.48 -20.01
N THR A 143 -51.18 14.55 -19.74
CA THR A 143 -49.84 14.84 -20.27
C THR A 143 -48.74 14.55 -19.25
N ASP A 144 -49.12 14.30 -18.00
CA ASP A 144 -48.25 14.09 -16.85
C ASP A 144 -48.55 12.76 -16.13
N LYS A 145 -48.01 12.58 -14.91
CA LYS A 145 -48.22 11.38 -14.10
C LYS A 145 -49.65 11.35 -13.56
N VAL A 146 -50.33 10.21 -13.71
CA VAL A 146 -51.68 10.02 -13.16
C VAL A 146 -51.61 9.29 -11.81
N GLY A 147 -52.39 9.73 -10.83
CA GLY A 147 -52.52 9.03 -9.54
C GLY A 147 -52.09 9.86 -8.32
N SER A 148 -51.14 9.32 -7.55
CA SER A 148 -50.78 9.87 -6.22
C SER A 148 -50.07 11.22 -6.30
N SER A 149 -50.63 12.22 -5.59
CA SER A 149 -50.01 13.55 -5.44
C SER A 149 -48.71 13.54 -4.64
N GLN A 150 -48.45 12.52 -3.82
CA GLN A 150 -47.16 12.36 -3.12
C GLN A 150 -46.02 12.00 -4.09
N GLN A 151 -46.34 11.39 -5.24
CA GLN A 151 -45.38 11.03 -6.29
C GLN A 151 -45.42 12.04 -7.46
N GLY A 152 -46.01 13.22 -7.24
CA GLY A 152 -46.14 14.28 -8.22
C GLY A 152 -47.20 14.04 -9.30
N GLY A 153 -48.09 13.06 -9.13
CA GLY A 153 -49.18 12.76 -10.07
C GLY A 153 -50.52 13.38 -9.67
N SER A 154 -51.46 13.44 -10.61
CA SER A 154 -52.82 13.95 -10.38
C SER A 154 -53.87 13.04 -11.01
N TRP A 155 -55.14 13.19 -10.66
CA TRP A 155 -56.24 12.54 -11.39
C TRP A 155 -56.85 13.48 -12.45
N GLU A 156 -56.16 14.58 -12.77
CA GLU A 156 -56.58 15.55 -13.77
C GLU A 156 -56.13 15.10 -15.17
N LEU A 157 -56.92 15.44 -16.19
CA LEU A 157 -56.64 15.11 -17.59
C LEU A 157 -56.46 16.42 -18.35
N ASP A 158 -55.22 16.65 -18.80
CA ASP A 158 -54.78 17.96 -19.32
C ASP A 158 -55.26 18.24 -20.74
N ILE A 159 -55.41 17.19 -21.55
CA ILE A 159 -55.75 17.30 -22.96
C ILE A 159 -57.16 16.82 -23.19
N ASN A 160 -57.96 17.67 -23.83
CA ASN A 160 -59.35 17.42 -24.14
C ASN A 160 -59.60 17.65 -25.64
N VAL A 161 -60.08 16.61 -26.34
CA VAL A 161 -60.55 16.69 -27.73
C VAL A 161 -62.06 16.51 -27.73
N GLY A 162 -62.77 17.61 -27.94
CA GLY A 162 -64.22 17.70 -27.74
C GLY A 162 -64.60 18.39 -26.43
N HIS A 163 -65.86 18.29 -26.00
CA HIS A 163 -66.32 18.88 -24.74
C HIS A 163 -66.40 17.79 -23.65
N ILE A 164 -65.68 17.97 -22.56
CA ILE A 164 -65.61 17.03 -21.43
C ILE A 164 -66.33 17.63 -20.22
N SER A 165 -67.33 16.91 -19.72
CA SER A 165 -68.20 17.33 -18.62
C SER A 165 -68.33 16.27 -17.51
N THR A 166 -67.85 15.06 -17.76
CA THR A 166 -67.82 13.96 -16.79
C THR A 166 -66.71 14.19 -15.78
N THR A 167 -67.06 14.19 -14.50
CA THR A 167 -66.07 14.16 -13.41
C THR A 167 -65.47 12.77 -13.29
N SER A 168 -64.19 12.66 -12.90
CA SER A 168 -63.55 11.36 -12.69
C SER A 168 -64.39 10.40 -11.84
N ALA A 169 -64.51 9.15 -12.29
CA ALA A 169 -65.20 8.08 -11.58
C ALA A 169 -64.38 7.53 -10.39
N ILE A 170 -63.14 8.01 -10.20
CA ILE A 170 -62.21 7.56 -9.16
C ILE A 170 -62.14 8.62 -8.05
N THR A 171 -62.02 8.19 -6.80
CA THR A 171 -61.89 9.09 -5.64
C THR A 171 -60.43 9.49 -5.42
N THR A 172 -60.18 10.75 -5.04
CA THR A 172 -58.83 11.28 -4.75
C THR A 172 -58.19 10.72 -3.48
N ALA A 173 -58.90 9.86 -2.73
CA ALA A 173 -58.42 9.26 -1.49
C ALA A 173 -57.64 7.95 -1.70
N VAL A 174 -57.50 7.46 -2.94
CA VAL A 174 -56.71 6.26 -3.25
C VAL A 174 -55.23 6.62 -3.23
N GLN A 175 -54.58 6.36 -2.09
CA GLN A 175 -53.13 6.50 -1.92
C GLN A 175 -52.45 5.26 -2.52
N ILE A 176 -52.06 5.33 -3.79
CA ILE A 176 -51.26 4.28 -4.42
C ILE A 176 -49.80 4.59 -4.15
N THR A 177 -49.12 3.64 -3.50
CA THR A 177 -47.67 3.64 -3.37
C THR A 177 -47.16 2.64 -4.42
N TYR A 178 -46.52 3.12 -5.49
CA TYR A 178 -45.90 2.27 -6.50
C TYR A 178 -44.54 1.80 -5.97
N PRO A 179 -44.29 0.50 -5.76
CA PRO A 179 -43.00 0.04 -5.21
C PRO A 179 -41.87 -0.07 -6.24
N SER A 180 -42.12 0.08 -7.54
CA SER A 180 -41.07 -0.09 -8.56
C SER A 180 -41.44 0.61 -9.86
N VAL A 181 -40.46 1.30 -10.47
CA VAL A 181 -40.57 1.80 -11.84
C VAL A 181 -40.66 0.57 -12.76
N LEU A 182 -41.69 0.51 -13.60
CA LEU A 182 -41.82 -0.59 -14.56
C LEU A 182 -40.70 -0.52 -15.59
N VAL A 183 -39.98 -1.62 -15.78
CA VAL A 183 -38.99 -1.76 -16.84
C VAL A 183 -39.65 -1.76 -18.22
N SER A 184 -39.04 -1.07 -19.18
CA SER A 184 -39.50 -0.97 -20.56
C SER A 184 -38.34 -1.12 -21.54
N PHE A 185 -38.57 -1.83 -22.63
CA PHE A 185 -37.62 -1.98 -23.73
C PHE A 185 -38.31 -1.70 -25.06
N ASP A 186 -37.57 -1.12 -26.00
CA ASP A 186 -38.00 -1.05 -27.39
C ASP A 186 -38.13 -2.45 -28.02
N PRO A 187 -38.94 -2.60 -29.08
CA PRO A 187 -39.00 -3.84 -29.83
C PRO A 187 -37.62 -4.28 -30.34
N ALA A 188 -37.34 -5.58 -30.21
CA ALA A 188 -36.05 -6.15 -30.58
C ALA A 188 -35.65 -5.86 -32.04
N THR A 189 -34.46 -5.26 -32.23
CA THR A 189 -33.83 -5.10 -33.55
C THR A 189 -32.84 -6.24 -33.80
N ASN A 190 -32.90 -6.88 -34.97
CA ASN A 190 -32.15 -8.12 -35.22
C ASN A 190 -30.98 -7.93 -36.20
N PHE A 191 -29.80 -8.41 -35.83
CA PHE A 191 -28.58 -8.38 -36.65
C PHE A 191 -28.10 -9.79 -36.97
N GLY A 192 -27.87 -10.08 -38.26
CA GLY A 192 -27.49 -11.41 -38.72
C GLY A 192 -26.06 -11.79 -38.32
N VAL A 193 -25.87 -13.03 -37.90
CA VAL A 193 -24.57 -13.62 -37.55
C VAL A 193 -24.42 -15.01 -38.17
N GLY A 194 -23.35 -15.73 -37.85
CA GLY A 194 -23.16 -17.12 -38.30
C GLY A 194 -24.25 -18.09 -37.80
N SER A 195 -24.15 -19.35 -38.22
CA SER A 195 -25.19 -20.34 -37.94
C SER A 195 -25.10 -20.89 -36.52
N ALA A 196 -26.27 -20.97 -35.86
CA ALA A 196 -26.43 -21.38 -34.46
C ALA A 196 -25.52 -20.56 -33.51
N PRO A 197 -25.80 -19.24 -33.34
CA PRO A 197 -25.07 -18.41 -32.39
C PRO A 197 -25.33 -18.87 -30.95
N PHE A 198 -24.28 -18.82 -30.12
CA PHE A 198 -24.32 -19.22 -28.72
C PHE A 198 -24.15 -18.04 -27.77
N ILE A 199 -22.92 -17.67 -27.40
CA ILE A 199 -22.70 -16.64 -26.38
C ILE A 199 -22.26 -15.34 -27.05
N PRO A 200 -22.96 -14.20 -26.81
CA PRO A 200 -22.46 -12.88 -27.16
C PRO A 200 -21.52 -12.36 -26.07
N THR A 201 -20.57 -11.51 -26.45
CA THR A 201 -19.74 -10.72 -25.54
C THR A 201 -19.64 -9.30 -26.07
N VAL A 202 -19.59 -8.35 -25.15
CA VAL A 202 -19.61 -6.90 -25.42
C VAL A 202 -18.23 -6.32 -25.12
N GLY A 203 -17.72 -5.46 -25.99
CA GLY A 203 -16.44 -4.76 -25.81
C GLY A 203 -16.22 -3.74 -26.92
N ASP A 204 -15.28 -2.82 -26.78
CA ASP A 204 -14.88 -1.87 -27.84
C ASP A 204 -13.68 -2.46 -28.61
N PHE A 205 -13.93 -3.11 -29.75
CA PHE A 205 -12.87 -3.82 -30.50
C PHE A 205 -12.10 -2.90 -31.45
N ASN A 206 -12.56 -1.67 -31.66
CA ASN A 206 -11.97 -0.71 -32.59
C ASN A 206 -11.53 0.62 -31.93
N ASN A 207 -11.62 0.71 -30.60
CA ASN A 207 -11.25 1.84 -29.77
C ASN A 207 -11.96 3.15 -30.17
N ASP A 208 -13.21 3.07 -30.63
CA ASP A 208 -14.01 4.24 -31.03
C ASP A 208 -14.93 4.77 -29.91
N GLY A 209 -14.91 4.12 -28.74
CA GLY A 209 -15.70 4.45 -27.56
C GLY A 209 -17.11 3.86 -27.58
N LYS A 210 -17.47 3.05 -28.58
CA LYS A 210 -18.79 2.43 -28.70
C LYS A 210 -18.71 0.94 -28.45
N LEU A 211 -19.77 0.39 -27.87
CA LEU A 211 -19.84 -1.03 -27.58
C LEU A 211 -20.12 -1.85 -28.85
N ASP A 212 -19.24 -2.79 -29.13
CA ASP A 212 -19.33 -3.79 -30.19
C ASP A 212 -19.77 -5.15 -29.63
N LEU A 213 -20.02 -6.12 -30.53
CA LEU A 213 -20.42 -7.48 -30.18
C LEU A 213 -19.53 -8.52 -30.85
N ALA A 214 -19.09 -9.53 -30.08
CA ALA A 214 -18.48 -10.76 -30.57
C ALA A 214 -19.38 -11.97 -30.23
N VAL A 215 -19.65 -12.84 -31.21
CA VAL A 215 -20.62 -13.93 -31.09
C VAL A 215 -20.05 -15.24 -31.63
N SER A 216 -19.96 -16.28 -30.81
CA SER A 216 -19.55 -17.61 -31.25
C SER A 216 -20.65 -18.33 -32.04
N ASN A 217 -20.33 -18.88 -33.23
CA ASN A 217 -21.28 -19.56 -34.11
C ASN A 217 -20.96 -21.05 -34.24
N PHE A 218 -21.73 -21.89 -33.55
CA PHE A 218 -21.43 -23.30 -33.35
C PHE A 218 -21.35 -24.09 -34.65
N ASN A 219 -22.25 -23.85 -35.61
CA ASN A 219 -22.25 -24.61 -36.87
C ASN A 219 -21.31 -24.01 -37.93
N SER A 220 -20.95 -22.73 -37.79
CA SER A 220 -20.09 -22.02 -38.75
C SER A 220 -18.60 -22.07 -38.41
N ASN A 221 -18.22 -22.59 -37.24
CA ASN A 221 -16.83 -22.66 -36.76
C ASN A 221 -16.11 -21.30 -36.82
N ASN A 222 -16.82 -20.23 -36.46
CA ASN A 222 -16.30 -18.87 -36.46
C ASN A 222 -16.89 -18.03 -35.33
N VAL A 223 -16.29 -16.87 -35.09
CA VAL A 223 -16.87 -15.79 -34.29
C VAL A 223 -17.26 -14.65 -35.22
N SER A 224 -18.50 -14.15 -35.09
CA SER A 224 -18.98 -12.94 -35.75
C SER A 224 -18.70 -11.73 -34.87
N VAL A 225 -18.07 -10.69 -35.43
CA VAL A 225 -17.84 -9.40 -34.78
C VAL A 225 -18.68 -8.33 -35.48
N LEU A 226 -19.44 -7.56 -34.71
CA LEU A 226 -20.33 -6.52 -35.18
C LEU A 226 -19.93 -5.20 -34.52
N LEU A 227 -19.49 -4.22 -35.32
CA LEU A 227 -19.06 -2.92 -34.81
C LEU A 227 -20.26 -2.00 -34.56
N GLY A 228 -20.39 -1.51 -33.32
CA GLY A 228 -21.46 -0.65 -32.85
C GLY A 228 -21.41 0.75 -33.45
N GLN A 229 -22.57 1.38 -33.58
CA GLN A 229 -22.70 2.74 -34.09
C GLN A 229 -23.04 3.76 -33.00
N GLY A 230 -23.28 3.31 -31.76
CA GLY A 230 -23.60 4.16 -30.61
C GLY A 230 -25.04 4.65 -30.60
N ASN A 231 -25.96 3.94 -31.26
CA ASN A 231 -27.39 4.26 -31.33
C ASN A 231 -28.25 2.98 -31.34
N GLY A 232 -27.70 1.87 -30.86
CA GLY A 232 -28.31 0.53 -30.94
C GLY A 232 -28.17 -0.18 -32.30
N SER A 233 -27.59 0.47 -33.31
CA SER A 233 -27.30 -0.14 -34.61
C SER A 233 -25.88 -0.71 -34.69
N PHE A 234 -25.70 -1.74 -35.52
CA PHE A 234 -24.44 -2.42 -35.74
C PHE A 234 -24.12 -2.57 -37.23
N SER A 235 -22.82 -2.54 -37.54
CA SER A 235 -22.28 -2.87 -38.85
C SER A 235 -22.49 -4.35 -39.19
N PRO A 236 -22.49 -4.74 -40.48
CA PRO A 236 -22.56 -6.15 -40.87
C PRO A 236 -21.45 -7.00 -40.21
N ALA A 237 -21.79 -8.22 -39.81
CA ALA A 237 -20.88 -9.11 -39.12
C ALA A 237 -19.64 -9.48 -39.95
N THR A 238 -18.46 -9.31 -39.36
CA THR A 238 -17.18 -9.83 -39.85
C THR A 238 -16.86 -11.15 -39.14
N ASN A 239 -16.48 -12.20 -39.89
CA ASN A 239 -16.32 -13.55 -39.32
C ASN A 239 -14.86 -13.99 -39.24
N PHE A 240 -14.46 -14.49 -38.07
CA PHE A 240 -13.10 -14.99 -37.80
C PHE A 240 -13.13 -16.48 -37.49
N GLY A 241 -12.36 -17.28 -38.24
CA GLY A 241 -12.37 -18.74 -38.10
C GLY A 241 -11.69 -19.23 -36.82
N VAL A 242 -12.29 -20.24 -36.19
CA VAL A 242 -11.80 -20.91 -34.97
C VAL A 242 -11.92 -22.43 -35.12
N ALA A 243 -11.57 -23.19 -34.08
CA ALA A 243 -11.69 -24.64 -34.13
C ALA A 243 -13.17 -25.11 -34.11
N LEU A 244 -13.38 -26.43 -34.14
CA LEU A 244 -14.70 -27.01 -34.37
C LEU A 244 -15.68 -26.75 -33.21
N ASN A 245 -16.83 -26.22 -33.59
CA ASN A 245 -18.01 -25.99 -32.75
C ASN A 245 -17.75 -25.03 -31.58
N PRO A 246 -17.48 -23.74 -31.87
CA PRO A 246 -17.29 -22.73 -30.85
C PRO A 246 -18.60 -22.45 -30.11
N ILE A 247 -18.54 -22.41 -28.78
CA ILE A 247 -19.73 -22.33 -27.92
C ILE A 247 -19.69 -21.15 -26.96
N SER A 248 -18.51 -20.64 -26.63
CA SER A 248 -18.31 -19.50 -25.75
C SER A 248 -17.21 -18.62 -26.32
N VAL A 249 -17.39 -17.31 -26.25
CA VAL A 249 -16.35 -16.30 -26.48
C VAL A 249 -16.24 -15.42 -25.25
N ARG A 250 -15.02 -15.00 -24.90
CA ARG A 250 -14.70 -14.01 -23.86
C ARG A 250 -13.64 -13.07 -24.41
N ILE A 251 -13.52 -11.91 -23.78
CA ILE A 251 -12.59 -10.85 -24.17
C ILE A 251 -11.57 -10.58 -23.06
N GLY A 252 -10.40 -10.13 -23.44
CA GLY A 252 -9.32 -9.73 -22.53
C GLY A 252 -8.09 -9.30 -23.32
N ASP A 253 -7.15 -8.61 -22.69
CA ASP A 253 -5.84 -8.31 -23.30
C ASP A 253 -4.85 -9.40 -22.86
N PHE A 254 -4.56 -10.35 -23.75
CA PHE A 254 -3.70 -11.49 -23.41
C PHE A 254 -2.21 -11.23 -23.69
N ASN A 255 -1.89 -10.16 -24.43
CA ASN A 255 -0.53 -9.81 -24.84
C ASN A 255 -0.07 -8.43 -24.31
N ASN A 256 -0.88 -7.78 -23.48
CA ASN A 256 -0.64 -6.48 -22.85
C ASN A 256 -0.37 -5.36 -23.88
N ASP A 257 -1.03 -5.42 -25.05
CA ASP A 257 -0.87 -4.42 -26.11
C ASP A 257 -1.95 -3.31 -26.08
N GLY A 258 -2.90 -3.40 -25.15
CA GLY A 258 -3.98 -2.46 -24.95
C GLY A 258 -5.20 -2.69 -25.85
N ASN A 259 -5.18 -3.67 -26.75
CA ASN A 259 -6.34 -4.05 -27.57
C ASN A 259 -7.06 -5.26 -26.99
N LEU A 260 -8.38 -5.31 -27.17
CA LEU A 260 -9.17 -6.47 -26.77
C LEU A 260 -8.95 -7.66 -27.72
N ASP A 261 -8.58 -8.80 -27.15
CA ASP A 261 -8.46 -10.10 -27.83
C ASP A 261 -9.69 -10.99 -27.58
N LEU A 262 -9.77 -12.12 -28.30
CA LEU A 262 -10.83 -13.12 -28.13
C LEU A 262 -10.29 -14.46 -27.63
N ALA A 263 -10.92 -15.02 -26.60
CA ALA A 263 -10.76 -16.41 -26.20
C ALA A 263 -12.05 -17.20 -26.45
N VAL A 264 -11.96 -18.30 -27.22
CA VAL A 264 -13.11 -19.02 -27.77
C VAL A 264 -13.04 -20.50 -27.44
N VAL A 265 -14.01 -21.00 -26.66
CA VAL A 265 -14.13 -22.42 -26.32
C VAL A 265 -14.69 -23.21 -27.51
N ASN A 266 -13.98 -24.27 -27.91
CA ASN A 266 -14.38 -25.15 -29.00
C ASN A 266 -14.76 -26.54 -28.49
N PHE A 267 -16.07 -26.81 -28.45
CA PHE A 267 -16.65 -27.99 -27.80
C PHE A 267 -16.08 -29.31 -28.34
N ASN A 268 -16.08 -29.50 -29.66
CA ASN A 268 -15.63 -30.77 -30.26
C ASN A 268 -14.11 -30.87 -30.42
N SER A 269 -13.39 -29.74 -30.35
CA SER A 269 -11.93 -29.73 -30.46
C SER A 269 -11.21 -29.85 -29.12
N SER A 270 -11.94 -29.78 -28.00
CA SER A 270 -11.39 -29.84 -26.63
C SER A 270 -10.24 -28.84 -26.41
N ASN A 271 -10.41 -27.63 -26.93
CA ASN A 271 -9.42 -26.55 -26.83
C ASN A 271 -10.10 -25.19 -26.72
N VAL A 272 -9.30 -24.18 -26.38
CA VAL A 272 -9.66 -22.76 -26.49
C VAL A 272 -8.80 -22.10 -27.56
N SER A 273 -9.42 -21.42 -28.50
CA SER A 273 -8.76 -20.59 -29.52
C SER A 273 -8.55 -19.17 -28.97
N ILE A 274 -7.33 -18.64 -29.11
CA ILE A 274 -6.99 -17.23 -28.81
C ILE A 274 -6.76 -16.49 -30.12
N LEU A 275 -7.44 -15.37 -30.32
CA LEU A 275 -7.26 -14.49 -31.47
C LEU A 275 -6.86 -13.11 -30.95
N LEU A 276 -5.65 -12.67 -31.29
CA LEU A 276 -5.13 -11.36 -30.88
C LEU A 276 -5.77 -10.24 -31.69
N GLY A 277 -6.26 -9.20 -31.01
CA GLY A 277 -6.89 -8.01 -31.56
C GLY A 277 -5.88 -7.09 -32.24
N GLN A 278 -6.37 -6.27 -33.16
CA GLN A 278 -5.56 -5.29 -33.89
C GLN A 278 -6.02 -3.84 -33.63
N GLY A 279 -6.95 -3.64 -32.69
CA GLY A 279 -7.46 -2.32 -32.30
C GLY A 279 -8.34 -1.64 -33.34
N ASN A 280 -8.85 -2.37 -34.33
CA ASN A 280 -9.69 -1.84 -35.42
C ASN A 280 -10.88 -2.75 -35.77
N GLY A 281 -11.25 -3.67 -34.87
CA GLY A 281 -12.27 -4.69 -35.10
C GLY A 281 -11.79 -5.93 -35.86
N SER A 282 -10.50 -6.01 -36.23
CA SER A 282 -9.88 -7.18 -36.86
C SER A 282 -9.06 -8.00 -35.87
N PHE A 283 -8.95 -9.30 -36.13
CA PHE A 283 -8.25 -10.26 -35.29
C PHE A 283 -7.26 -11.12 -36.10
N GLY A 284 -6.16 -11.49 -35.46
CA GLY A 284 -5.16 -12.40 -35.99
C GLY A 284 -5.66 -13.85 -36.13
N THR A 285 -4.75 -14.74 -36.54
CA THR A 285 -5.05 -16.18 -36.67
C THR A 285 -5.22 -16.84 -35.31
N ALA A 286 -6.21 -17.71 -35.17
CA ALA A 286 -6.48 -18.45 -33.94
C ALA A 286 -5.31 -19.38 -33.53
N THR A 287 -4.84 -19.24 -32.29
CA THR A 287 -3.90 -20.15 -31.62
C THR A 287 -4.66 -21.02 -30.62
N ASN A 288 -4.45 -22.35 -30.63
CA ASN A 288 -5.29 -23.28 -29.87
C ASN A 288 -4.55 -23.88 -28.67
N PHE A 289 -5.18 -23.84 -27.49
CA PHE A 289 -4.67 -24.41 -26.24
C PHE A 289 -5.59 -25.52 -25.74
N ALA A 290 -5.03 -26.70 -25.48
CA ALA A 290 -5.80 -27.86 -25.07
C ALA A 290 -6.37 -27.67 -23.65
N VAL A 291 -7.64 -28.03 -23.48
CA VAL A 291 -8.35 -28.07 -22.19
C VAL A 291 -8.98 -29.45 -22.00
N GLY A 292 -9.79 -29.64 -20.96
CA GLY A 292 -10.53 -30.89 -20.76
C GLY A 292 -11.55 -31.20 -21.86
N SER A 293 -12.11 -32.42 -21.82
CA SER A 293 -13.01 -32.90 -22.88
C SER A 293 -14.35 -32.17 -22.88
N ALA A 294 -14.84 -31.85 -24.08
CA ALA A 294 -16.12 -31.19 -24.31
C ALA A 294 -16.31 -29.91 -23.45
N PRO A 295 -15.44 -28.90 -23.61
CA PRO A 295 -15.50 -27.66 -22.85
C PRO A 295 -16.75 -26.84 -23.21
N GLN A 296 -17.33 -26.16 -22.23
CA GLN A 296 -18.60 -25.42 -22.34
C GLN A 296 -18.44 -23.97 -21.90
N GLY A 297 -18.05 -23.76 -20.63
CA GLY A 297 -17.94 -22.47 -19.99
C GLY A 297 -16.51 -21.95 -20.04
N LEU A 298 -16.36 -20.62 -20.06
CA LEU A 298 -15.08 -19.93 -20.02
C LEU A 298 -15.15 -18.75 -19.05
N ALA A 299 -14.15 -18.62 -18.20
CA ALA A 299 -13.89 -17.43 -17.41
C ALA A 299 -12.41 -17.07 -17.51
N LEU A 300 -12.12 -15.78 -17.37
CA LEU A 300 -10.79 -15.19 -17.47
C LEU A 300 -10.57 -14.27 -16.28
N GLN A 301 -9.43 -14.41 -15.62
CA GLN A 301 -8.93 -13.47 -14.59
C GLN A 301 -7.51 -13.89 -14.21
N ASP A 302 -6.71 -12.98 -13.69
CA ASP A 302 -5.43 -13.30 -13.06
C ASP A 302 -5.66 -14.06 -11.73
N LEU A 303 -5.37 -15.36 -11.69
CA LEU A 303 -5.60 -16.23 -10.53
C LEU A 303 -4.38 -16.35 -9.61
N ASN A 304 -3.23 -15.82 -10.02
CA ASN A 304 -1.95 -15.96 -9.33
C ASN A 304 -1.30 -14.59 -8.98
N ASN A 305 -1.96 -13.49 -9.33
CA ASN A 305 -1.54 -12.10 -9.15
C ASN A 305 -0.22 -11.76 -9.87
N ASP A 306 0.06 -12.37 -11.03
CA ASP A 306 1.25 -12.08 -11.85
C ASP A 306 1.02 -10.97 -12.90
N GLY A 307 -0.20 -10.43 -12.99
CA GLY A 307 -0.61 -9.38 -13.90
C GLY A 307 -1.11 -9.88 -15.26
N ASN A 308 -1.12 -11.19 -15.53
CA ASN A 308 -1.58 -11.76 -16.80
C ASN A 308 -2.92 -12.47 -16.64
N LEU A 309 -3.75 -12.42 -17.69
CA LEU A 309 -5.03 -13.13 -17.68
C LEU A 309 -4.85 -14.64 -17.77
N ASP A 310 -5.35 -15.37 -16.77
CA ASP A 310 -5.46 -16.82 -16.78
C ASP A 310 -6.80 -17.29 -17.35
N LEU A 311 -6.85 -18.56 -17.74
CA LEU A 311 -8.01 -19.18 -18.36
C LEU A 311 -8.58 -20.30 -17.50
N VAL A 312 -9.90 -20.27 -17.28
CA VAL A 312 -10.66 -21.36 -16.64
C VAL A 312 -11.74 -21.88 -17.58
N SER A 313 -11.66 -23.16 -17.94
CA SER A 313 -12.62 -23.86 -18.81
C SER A 313 -13.42 -24.90 -18.04
N ALA A 314 -14.74 -24.87 -18.14
CA ALA A 314 -15.63 -25.90 -17.58
C ALA A 314 -15.82 -27.06 -18.58
N ASN A 315 -15.36 -28.26 -18.22
CA ASN A 315 -15.25 -29.39 -19.14
C ASN A 315 -16.31 -30.46 -18.88
N SER A 316 -17.38 -30.41 -19.68
CA SER A 316 -18.56 -31.26 -19.47
C SER A 316 -18.28 -32.75 -19.63
N GLY A 317 -17.35 -33.13 -20.52
CA GLY A 317 -16.97 -34.53 -20.71
C GLY A 317 -16.03 -35.08 -19.65
N GLY A 318 -15.36 -34.20 -18.90
CA GLY A 318 -14.35 -34.56 -17.89
C GLY A 318 -14.83 -34.43 -16.45
N ASN A 319 -16.01 -33.83 -16.21
CA ASN A 319 -16.52 -33.46 -14.88
C ASN A 319 -15.49 -32.67 -14.06
N ASN A 320 -14.79 -31.75 -14.73
CA ASN A 320 -13.73 -30.95 -14.14
C ASN A 320 -13.72 -29.53 -14.74
N VAL A 321 -12.99 -28.64 -14.11
CA VAL A 321 -12.51 -27.39 -14.71
C VAL A 321 -11.03 -27.50 -15.03
N SER A 322 -10.58 -26.92 -16.14
CA SER A 322 -9.17 -26.77 -16.49
C SER A 322 -8.74 -25.33 -16.22
N VAL A 323 -7.60 -25.15 -15.56
CA VAL A 323 -6.94 -23.85 -15.32
C VAL A 323 -5.65 -23.82 -16.12
N LEU A 324 -5.46 -22.78 -16.94
CA LEU A 324 -4.24 -22.54 -17.69
C LEU A 324 -3.72 -21.15 -17.33
N LEU A 325 -2.49 -21.08 -16.82
CA LEU A 325 -1.87 -19.81 -16.44
C LEU A 325 -1.35 -19.05 -17.67
N GLY A 326 -1.65 -17.76 -17.76
CA GLY A 326 -1.24 -16.85 -18.81
C GLY A 326 0.25 -16.51 -18.73
N GLN A 327 0.84 -16.14 -19.87
CA GLN A 327 2.25 -15.73 -19.96
C GLN A 327 2.43 -14.29 -20.45
N GLY A 328 1.33 -13.54 -20.59
CA GLY A 328 1.36 -12.11 -20.98
C GLY A 328 1.71 -11.83 -22.44
N ASN A 329 1.67 -12.85 -23.31
CA ASN A 329 2.02 -12.73 -24.73
C ASN A 329 1.02 -13.46 -25.66
N GLY A 330 -0.18 -13.76 -25.17
CA GLY A 330 -1.17 -14.57 -25.86
C GLY A 330 -0.97 -16.08 -25.74
N SER A 331 0.01 -16.54 -24.95
CA SER A 331 0.27 -17.97 -24.70
C SER A 331 -0.01 -18.39 -23.26
N PHE A 332 -0.22 -19.70 -23.09
CA PHE A 332 -0.69 -20.30 -21.84
C PHE A 332 0.13 -21.54 -21.47
N GLY A 333 0.30 -21.76 -20.16
CA GLY A 333 0.86 -22.98 -19.59
C GLY A 333 -0.02 -24.23 -19.80
N ALA A 334 0.43 -25.36 -19.24
CA ALA A 334 -0.32 -26.61 -19.31
C ALA A 334 -1.59 -26.56 -18.43
N ALA A 335 -2.65 -27.23 -18.88
CA ALA A 335 -3.91 -27.31 -18.16
C ALA A 335 -3.79 -28.11 -16.85
N THR A 336 -4.20 -27.51 -15.73
CA THR A 336 -4.38 -28.18 -14.44
C THR A 336 -5.87 -28.41 -14.19
N ASN A 337 -6.28 -29.63 -13.82
CA ASN A 337 -7.69 -30.00 -13.74
C ASN A 337 -8.18 -30.18 -12.31
N PHE A 338 -9.34 -29.61 -11.98
CA PHE A 338 -9.98 -29.72 -10.66
C PHE A 338 -11.38 -30.33 -10.80
N ALA A 339 -11.67 -31.35 -10.00
CA ALA A 339 -12.94 -32.09 -10.09
C ALA A 339 -14.12 -31.25 -9.56
N VAL A 340 -15.24 -31.31 -10.26
CA VAL A 340 -16.51 -30.65 -9.91
C VAL A 340 -17.67 -31.63 -10.07
N GLY A 341 -18.91 -31.16 -9.93
CA GLY A 341 -20.10 -31.97 -10.20
C GLY A 341 -20.19 -32.46 -11.64
N SER A 342 -21.21 -33.28 -11.94
CA SER A 342 -21.35 -33.92 -13.24
C SER A 342 -21.87 -32.96 -14.30
N PHE A 343 -21.23 -33.00 -15.47
CA PHE A 343 -21.58 -32.24 -16.67
C PHE A 343 -21.56 -30.71 -16.44
N PRO A 344 -20.40 -30.14 -16.05
CA PRO A 344 -20.28 -28.71 -15.79
C PRO A 344 -20.55 -27.86 -17.04
N ARG A 345 -21.21 -26.72 -16.86
CA ARG A 345 -21.71 -25.86 -17.95
C ARG A 345 -21.11 -24.47 -17.97
N SER A 346 -21.10 -23.80 -16.83
CA SER A 346 -20.64 -22.43 -16.67
C SER A 346 -19.68 -22.35 -15.50
N VAL A 347 -18.76 -21.39 -15.55
CA VAL A 347 -17.81 -21.09 -14.49
C VAL A 347 -17.73 -19.58 -14.33
N VAL A 348 -17.66 -19.11 -13.08
CA VAL A 348 -17.43 -17.70 -12.73
C VAL A 348 -16.31 -17.63 -11.68
N ILE A 349 -15.47 -16.60 -11.78
CA ILE A 349 -14.31 -16.36 -10.92
C ILE A 349 -14.59 -15.14 -10.03
N ARG A 350 -14.66 -15.31 -8.71
CA ARG A 350 -14.84 -14.24 -7.72
C ARG A 350 -14.30 -14.68 -6.36
N ASP A 351 -13.98 -13.74 -5.49
CA ASP A 351 -13.63 -14.00 -4.09
C ASP A 351 -14.93 -14.19 -3.26
N PHE A 352 -15.35 -15.43 -3.03
CA PHE A 352 -16.60 -15.73 -2.32
C PHE A 352 -16.40 -15.81 -0.80
N ASN A 353 -15.16 -15.87 -0.31
CA ASN A 353 -14.82 -15.98 1.11
C ASN A 353 -14.12 -14.72 1.69
N LYS A 354 -13.91 -13.70 0.86
CA LYS A 354 -13.30 -12.41 1.18
C LYS A 354 -11.86 -12.52 1.71
N ASP A 355 -11.11 -13.52 1.25
CA ASP A 355 -9.71 -13.71 1.65
C ASP A 355 -8.69 -13.03 0.71
N GLY A 356 -9.18 -12.35 -0.34
CA GLY A 356 -8.38 -11.68 -1.35
C GLY A 356 -7.89 -12.59 -2.48
N LYS A 357 -8.25 -13.88 -2.46
CA LYS A 357 -7.94 -14.86 -3.51
C LYS A 357 -9.20 -15.20 -4.28
N LEU A 358 -9.02 -15.53 -5.56
CA LEU A 358 -10.14 -15.80 -6.43
C LEU A 358 -10.58 -17.26 -6.34
N ASP A 359 -11.88 -17.45 -6.14
CA ASP A 359 -12.55 -18.76 -6.08
C ASP A 359 -13.31 -19.04 -7.39
N LEU A 360 -13.76 -20.29 -7.56
CA LEU A 360 -14.60 -20.69 -8.69
C LEU A 360 -16.00 -21.10 -8.23
N ALA A 361 -17.02 -20.61 -8.93
CA ALA A 361 -18.37 -21.17 -8.91
C ALA A 361 -18.69 -21.86 -10.24
N VAL A 362 -19.15 -23.11 -10.21
CA VAL A 362 -19.36 -23.95 -11.40
C VAL A 362 -20.73 -24.60 -11.38
N SER A 363 -21.54 -24.40 -12.42
CA SER A 363 -22.86 -25.04 -12.54
C SER A 363 -22.74 -26.45 -13.11
N ASN A 364 -23.41 -27.43 -12.49
CA ASN A 364 -23.34 -28.85 -12.85
C ASN A 364 -24.70 -29.37 -13.29
N ASP A 365 -24.94 -29.39 -14.61
CA ASP A 365 -26.24 -29.69 -15.25
C ASP A 365 -26.83 -31.03 -14.79
N SER A 366 -26.03 -32.10 -14.81
CA SER A 366 -26.52 -33.44 -14.47
C SER A 366 -26.62 -33.68 -12.96
N SER A 367 -25.88 -32.92 -12.15
CA SER A 367 -25.90 -33.04 -10.69
C SER A 367 -26.94 -32.14 -10.01
N ASN A 368 -27.54 -31.19 -10.73
CA ASN A 368 -28.45 -30.16 -10.17
C ASN A 368 -27.80 -29.39 -8.99
N THR A 369 -26.51 -29.06 -9.14
CA THR A 369 -25.73 -28.38 -8.10
C THR A 369 -24.84 -27.28 -8.70
N ILE A 370 -24.39 -26.36 -7.84
CA ILE A 370 -23.22 -25.52 -8.07
C ILE A 370 -22.06 -26.05 -7.24
N SER A 371 -20.87 -26.18 -7.81
CA SER A 371 -19.62 -26.43 -7.08
C SER A 371 -18.90 -25.12 -6.78
N ILE A 372 -18.46 -24.93 -5.53
CA ILE A 372 -17.59 -23.83 -5.10
C ILE A 372 -16.21 -24.39 -4.79
N LEU A 373 -15.17 -23.82 -5.39
CA LEU A 373 -13.78 -24.21 -5.17
C LEU A 373 -13.02 -22.99 -4.64
N ILE A 374 -12.51 -23.10 -3.42
CA ILE A 374 -11.75 -22.01 -2.77
C ILE A 374 -10.34 -21.93 -3.36
N GLY A 375 -9.93 -20.73 -3.75
CA GLY A 375 -8.65 -20.44 -4.37
C GLY A 375 -7.48 -20.40 -3.39
N GLU A 376 -6.34 -20.91 -3.83
CA GLU A 376 -5.10 -20.85 -3.04
C GLU A 376 -4.25 -19.60 -3.38
N GLY A 377 -4.60 -18.87 -4.44
CA GLY A 377 -3.96 -17.63 -4.89
C GLY A 377 -2.76 -17.85 -5.82
N ASN A 378 -2.61 -19.05 -6.38
CA ASN A 378 -1.54 -19.43 -7.31
C ASN A 378 -2.09 -20.21 -8.53
N GLY A 379 -3.38 -20.07 -8.82
CA GLY A 379 -4.09 -20.89 -9.81
C GLY A 379 -4.46 -22.32 -9.36
N SER A 380 -4.18 -22.70 -8.10
CA SER A 380 -4.66 -23.94 -7.49
C SER A 380 -5.92 -23.72 -6.65
N PHE A 381 -6.71 -24.78 -6.49
CA PHE A 381 -8.00 -24.75 -5.82
C PHE A 381 -8.20 -25.95 -4.90
N GLY A 382 -8.87 -25.70 -3.78
CA GLY A 382 -9.30 -26.72 -2.83
C GLY A 382 -10.41 -27.63 -3.38
N THR A 383 -10.91 -28.54 -2.54
CA THR A 383 -11.97 -29.48 -2.93
C THR A 383 -13.32 -28.77 -3.13
N ALA A 384 -14.03 -29.16 -4.19
CA ALA A 384 -15.35 -28.61 -4.51
C ALA A 384 -16.40 -28.87 -3.42
N THR A 385 -17.07 -27.82 -2.95
CA THR A 385 -18.26 -27.87 -2.10
C THR A 385 -19.51 -27.67 -2.95
N ASN A 386 -20.52 -28.54 -2.82
CA ASN A 386 -21.68 -28.53 -3.71
C ASN A 386 -22.96 -28.02 -3.03
N PHE A 387 -23.68 -27.12 -3.71
CA PHE A 387 -24.95 -26.55 -3.26
C PHE A 387 -26.07 -26.91 -4.24
N ALA A 388 -27.22 -27.37 -3.75
CA ALA A 388 -28.34 -27.80 -4.58
C ALA A 388 -29.10 -26.61 -5.18
N VAL A 389 -29.50 -26.75 -6.45
CA VAL A 389 -30.29 -25.76 -7.21
C VAL A 389 -31.42 -26.44 -7.97
N GLY A 390 -32.16 -25.68 -8.78
CA GLY A 390 -33.14 -26.23 -9.71
C GLY A 390 -32.53 -27.25 -10.70
N SER A 391 -33.39 -27.90 -11.49
CA SER A 391 -32.94 -29.00 -12.34
C SER A 391 -32.31 -28.51 -13.65
N LEU A 392 -31.25 -29.19 -14.09
CA LEU A 392 -30.48 -28.86 -15.29
C LEU A 392 -29.95 -27.40 -15.29
N PRO A 393 -29.13 -27.02 -14.28
CA PRO A 393 -28.55 -25.68 -14.20
C PRO A 393 -27.58 -25.42 -15.37
N LEU A 394 -27.64 -24.22 -15.95
CA LEU A 394 -26.82 -23.82 -17.10
C LEU A 394 -25.85 -22.69 -16.79
N THR A 395 -26.35 -21.45 -16.72
CA THR A 395 -25.53 -20.24 -16.55
C THR A 395 -25.62 -19.73 -15.12
N LEU A 396 -24.55 -19.05 -14.69
CA LEU A 396 -24.42 -18.42 -13.39
C LEU A 396 -24.35 -16.91 -13.56
N GLY A 397 -25.03 -16.17 -12.68
CA GLY A 397 -24.81 -14.75 -12.41
C GLY A 397 -24.34 -14.57 -10.98
N VAL A 398 -23.62 -13.47 -10.73
CA VAL A 398 -23.14 -13.08 -9.40
C VAL A 398 -23.64 -11.67 -9.10
N GLY A 399 -24.07 -11.43 -7.88
CA GLY A 399 -24.55 -10.13 -7.41
C GLY A 399 -24.56 -10.06 -5.89
N ASP A 400 -24.91 -8.92 -5.33
CA ASP A 400 -25.32 -8.78 -3.93
C ASP A 400 -26.82 -8.43 -3.98
N PHE A 401 -27.65 -9.45 -3.80
CA PHE A 401 -29.09 -9.32 -3.98
C PHE A 401 -29.80 -8.85 -2.69
N ASN A 402 -29.11 -8.84 -1.56
CA ASN A 402 -29.68 -8.51 -0.24
C ASN A 402 -29.01 -7.32 0.48
N GLY A 403 -27.99 -6.72 -0.12
CA GLY A 403 -27.28 -5.54 0.38
C GLY A 403 -26.38 -5.82 1.59
N ASP A 404 -25.97 -7.07 1.81
CA ASP A 404 -25.09 -7.45 2.93
C ASP A 404 -23.59 -7.42 2.60
N ASN A 405 -23.25 -6.99 1.37
CA ASN A 405 -21.92 -6.94 0.79
C ASN A 405 -21.26 -8.32 0.59
N ASN A 406 -21.96 -9.44 0.73
CA ASN A 406 -21.48 -10.76 0.32
C ASN A 406 -21.92 -11.05 -1.11
N LEU A 407 -21.11 -11.83 -1.83
CA LEU A 407 -21.47 -12.25 -3.18
C LEU A 407 -22.46 -13.41 -3.12
N ASP A 408 -23.61 -13.20 -3.73
CA ASP A 408 -24.69 -14.14 -3.97
C ASP A 408 -24.60 -14.75 -5.38
N LEU A 409 -25.31 -15.85 -5.59
CA LEU A 409 -25.38 -16.54 -6.87
C LEU A 409 -26.80 -16.65 -7.40
N VAL A 410 -26.96 -16.46 -8.70
CA VAL A 410 -28.19 -16.78 -9.43
C VAL A 410 -27.91 -17.79 -10.54
N VAL A 411 -28.80 -18.76 -10.72
CA VAL A 411 -28.63 -19.85 -11.69
C VAL A 411 -29.86 -20.02 -12.55
N ALA A 412 -29.70 -20.03 -13.88
CA ALA A 412 -30.78 -20.42 -14.78
C ALA A 412 -30.93 -21.95 -14.83
N ASN A 413 -32.10 -22.47 -14.46
CA ASN A 413 -32.36 -23.92 -14.39
C ASN A 413 -33.30 -24.35 -15.52
N ARG A 414 -32.73 -24.97 -16.55
CA ARG A 414 -33.46 -25.33 -17.77
C ARG A 414 -34.62 -26.29 -17.50
N GLY A 415 -34.41 -27.24 -16.60
CA GLY A 415 -35.35 -28.33 -16.34
C GLY A 415 -36.52 -27.93 -15.45
N SER A 416 -36.34 -26.95 -14.57
CA SER A 416 -37.37 -26.48 -13.63
C SER A 416 -38.03 -25.17 -14.04
N ASN A 417 -37.66 -24.58 -15.18
CA ASN A 417 -38.23 -23.32 -15.71
C ASN A 417 -38.21 -22.18 -14.66
N ASN A 418 -37.10 -22.07 -13.94
CA ASN A 418 -36.90 -21.07 -12.90
C ASN A 418 -35.45 -20.62 -12.86
N VAL A 419 -35.20 -19.56 -12.10
CA VAL A 419 -33.88 -19.21 -11.60
C VAL A 419 -33.77 -19.57 -10.12
N SER A 420 -32.61 -20.08 -9.68
CA SER A 420 -32.28 -20.31 -8.27
C SER A 420 -31.39 -19.19 -7.77
N VAL A 421 -31.72 -18.56 -6.65
CA VAL A 421 -30.91 -17.55 -5.97
C VAL A 421 -30.39 -18.13 -4.66
N LEU A 422 -29.08 -18.06 -4.45
CA LEU A 422 -28.39 -18.51 -3.25
C LEU A 422 -27.70 -17.31 -2.61
N LEU A 423 -28.09 -16.99 -1.38
CA LEU A 423 -27.48 -15.91 -0.62
C LEU A 423 -26.15 -16.38 -0.01
N GLY A 424 -25.08 -15.64 -0.27
CA GLY A 424 -23.73 -15.87 0.21
C GLY A 424 -23.59 -15.53 1.69
N GLN A 425 -22.74 -16.29 2.39
CA GLN A 425 -22.45 -16.07 3.81
C GLN A 425 -21.10 -15.36 4.04
N GLY A 426 -20.40 -14.99 2.95
CA GLY A 426 -19.10 -14.31 2.99
C GLY A 426 -17.91 -15.19 3.38
N ASN A 427 -18.09 -16.52 3.44
CA ASN A 427 -17.04 -17.49 3.78
C ASN A 427 -16.92 -18.62 2.74
N GLY A 428 -17.42 -18.40 1.52
CA GLY A 428 -17.53 -19.42 0.47
C GLY A 428 -18.71 -20.39 0.65
N SER A 429 -19.53 -20.24 1.69
CA SER A 429 -20.76 -20.99 1.89
C SER A 429 -22.00 -20.19 1.47
N PHE A 430 -23.08 -20.92 1.14
CA PHE A 430 -24.32 -20.37 0.63
C PHE A 430 -25.53 -20.94 1.37
N GLY A 431 -26.56 -20.11 1.53
CA GLY A 431 -27.88 -20.52 2.01
C GLY A 431 -28.60 -21.46 1.04
N ALA A 432 -29.78 -21.94 1.45
CA ALA A 432 -30.63 -22.75 0.58
C ALA A 432 -31.13 -21.93 -0.63
N ALA A 433 -31.19 -22.56 -1.80
CA ALA A 433 -31.67 -21.91 -3.02
C ALA A 433 -33.16 -21.52 -2.94
N THR A 434 -33.46 -20.26 -3.23
CA THR A 434 -34.82 -19.76 -3.45
C THR A 434 -35.10 -19.70 -4.96
N ASN A 435 -36.26 -20.19 -5.41
CA ASN A 435 -36.55 -20.33 -6.83
C ASN A 435 -37.62 -19.35 -7.32
N PHE A 436 -37.35 -18.66 -8.43
CA PHE A 436 -38.28 -17.71 -9.07
C PHE A 436 -38.64 -18.17 -10.48
N ALA A 437 -39.94 -18.25 -10.77
CA ALA A 437 -40.43 -18.76 -12.05
C ALA A 437 -40.12 -17.79 -13.21
N VAL A 438 -39.70 -18.36 -14.33
CA VAL A 438 -39.44 -17.65 -15.59
C VAL A 438 -40.09 -18.40 -16.75
N GLY A 439 -39.79 -18.03 -17.99
CA GLY A 439 -40.25 -18.79 -19.16
C GLY A 439 -39.67 -20.22 -19.23
N ALA A 440 -40.15 -20.98 -20.20
CA ALA A 440 -39.76 -22.35 -20.45
C ALA A 440 -38.37 -22.48 -21.09
N ASN A 441 -37.60 -23.45 -20.60
CA ASN A 441 -36.21 -23.71 -20.98
C ASN A 441 -35.33 -22.46 -20.84
N PRO A 442 -35.19 -21.88 -19.64
CA PRO A 442 -34.27 -20.78 -19.42
C PRO A 442 -32.83 -21.23 -19.71
N ARG A 443 -32.05 -20.39 -20.39
CA ARG A 443 -30.69 -20.72 -20.86
C ARG A 443 -29.63 -19.82 -20.25
N SER A 444 -29.83 -18.51 -20.29
CA SER A 444 -28.90 -17.51 -19.77
C SER A 444 -29.57 -16.62 -18.74
N VAL A 445 -28.80 -16.19 -17.74
CA VAL A 445 -29.18 -15.13 -16.80
C VAL A 445 -28.05 -14.10 -16.74
N VAL A 446 -28.38 -12.81 -16.74
CA VAL A 446 -27.45 -11.72 -16.37
C VAL A 446 -28.08 -10.84 -15.31
N VAL A 447 -27.23 -10.11 -14.60
CA VAL A 447 -27.57 -9.28 -13.46
C VAL A 447 -27.20 -7.83 -13.77
N ALA A 448 -28.15 -6.90 -13.64
CA ALA A 448 -27.97 -5.46 -13.80
C ALA A 448 -29.15 -4.72 -13.14
N ASP A 449 -29.04 -3.42 -12.90
CA ASP A 449 -30.17 -2.57 -12.49
C ASP A 449 -30.89 -2.05 -13.74
N PHE A 450 -31.99 -2.69 -14.15
CA PHE A 450 -32.69 -2.35 -15.40
C PHE A 450 -33.71 -1.23 -15.23
N ASN A 451 -34.07 -0.85 -14.00
CA ASN A 451 -35.07 0.18 -13.71
C ASN A 451 -34.52 1.42 -12.97
N GLY A 452 -33.23 1.40 -12.59
CA GLY A 452 -32.54 2.49 -11.92
C GLY A 452 -32.89 2.67 -10.46
N ASP A 453 -33.40 1.64 -9.78
CA ASP A 453 -33.80 1.73 -8.37
C ASP A 453 -32.66 1.41 -7.38
N GLY A 454 -31.47 1.12 -7.90
CA GLY A 454 -30.26 0.80 -7.14
C GLY A 454 -30.20 -0.65 -6.67
N LYS A 455 -31.16 -1.50 -7.08
CA LYS A 455 -31.18 -2.94 -6.74
C LYS A 455 -30.84 -3.76 -7.98
N GLN A 456 -30.30 -4.95 -7.73
CA GLN A 456 -29.91 -5.85 -8.81
C GLN A 456 -31.11 -6.63 -9.32
N ASP A 457 -31.39 -6.50 -10.62
CA ASP A 457 -32.43 -7.22 -11.34
C ASP A 457 -31.85 -8.38 -12.16
N LEU A 458 -32.71 -9.23 -12.70
CA LEU A 458 -32.32 -10.37 -13.53
C LEU A 458 -32.94 -10.28 -14.93
N ALA A 459 -32.14 -10.51 -15.96
CA ALA A 459 -32.64 -10.79 -17.32
C ALA A 459 -32.35 -12.23 -17.72
N VAL A 460 -33.37 -12.97 -18.17
CA VAL A 460 -33.30 -14.42 -18.40
C VAL A 460 -33.82 -14.80 -19.79
N SER A 461 -33.02 -15.47 -20.61
CA SER A 461 -33.45 -15.93 -21.94
C SER A 461 -34.23 -17.24 -21.85
N ASN A 462 -35.43 -17.29 -22.43
CA ASN A 462 -36.28 -18.49 -22.41
C ASN A 462 -36.41 -19.06 -23.82
N GLN A 463 -35.63 -20.11 -24.09
CA GLN A 463 -35.46 -20.65 -25.44
C GLN A 463 -36.78 -21.07 -26.10
N SER A 464 -37.70 -21.64 -25.33
CA SER A 464 -38.96 -22.17 -25.88
C SER A 464 -40.07 -21.13 -26.00
N ASN A 465 -39.97 -20.00 -25.30
CA ASN A 465 -40.94 -18.91 -25.40
C ASN A 465 -40.53 -17.80 -26.39
N ASN A 466 -39.30 -17.82 -26.90
CA ASN A 466 -38.75 -16.76 -27.76
C ASN A 466 -38.83 -15.37 -27.10
N ASN A 467 -38.52 -15.31 -25.81
CA ASN A 467 -38.54 -14.08 -25.04
C ASN A 467 -37.39 -14.01 -24.03
N VAL A 468 -37.18 -12.83 -23.47
CA VAL A 468 -36.40 -12.58 -22.26
C VAL A 468 -37.33 -12.19 -21.12
N SER A 469 -37.17 -12.80 -19.96
CA SER A 469 -37.85 -12.41 -18.71
C SER A 469 -36.99 -11.43 -17.93
N ILE A 470 -37.54 -10.32 -17.48
CA ILE A 470 -36.94 -9.38 -16.52
C ILE A 470 -37.61 -9.55 -15.16
N LEU A 471 -36.83 -9.76 -14.11
CA LEU A 471 -37.30 -9.88 -12.74
C LEU A 471 -36.67 -8.74 -11.94
N LEU A 472 -37.50 -7.84 -11.42
CA LEU A 472 -37.03 -6.69 -10.64
C LEU A 472 -36.67 -7.12 -9.21
N GLY A 473 -35.50 -6.70 -8.74
CA GLY A 473 -34.96 -7.04 -7.44
C GLY A 473 -35.62 -6.24 -6.32
N GLN A 474 -35.93 -6.90 -5.21
CA GLN A 474 -36.48 -6.22 -4.04
C GLN A 474 -35.39 -5.74 -3.06
N GLY A 475 -34.13 -6.13 -3.28
CA GLY A 475 -32.97 -5.76 -2.44
C GLY A 475 -32.84 -6.60 -1.17
N ASN A 476 -33.49 -7.76 -1.11
CA ASN A 476 -33.45 -8.69 0.02
C ASN A 476 -33.28 -10.16 -0.42
N GLY A 477 -32.83 -10.38 -1.66
CA GLY A 477 -32.77 -11.69 -2.31
C GLY A 477 -34.08 -12.17 -2.95
N SER A 478 -35.17 -11.39 -2.85
CA SER A 478 -36.45 -11.67 -3.53
C SER A 478 -36.61 -10.85 -4.79
N PHE A 479 -37.43 -11.36 -5.71
CA PHE A 479 -37.67 -10.77 -7.02
C PHE A 479 -39.17 -10.72 -7.34
N ASP A 480 -39.56 -9.67 -8.06
CA ASP A 480 -40.91 -9.52 -8.61
C ASP A 480 -41.21 -10.55 -9.70
N THR A 481 -42.48 -10.62 -10.09
CA THR A 481 -42.91 -11.49 -11.19
C THR A 481 -42.27 -11.09 -12.51
N ALA A 482 -41.83 -12.08 -13.29
CA ALA A 482 -41.15 -11.88 -14.57
C ALA A 482 -41.99 -11.09 -15.59
N THR A 483 -41.42 -9.99 -16.11
CA THR A 483 -41.93 -9.24 -17.26
C THR A 483 -41.25 -9.73 -18.53
N ASN A 484 -41.99 -10.02 -19.61
CA ASN A 484 -41.43 -10.72 -20.78
C ASN A 484 -41.36 -9.84 -22.04
N PHE A 485 -40.21 -9.87 -22.73
CA PHE A 485 -39.94 -9.14 -23.96
C PHE A 485 -39.60 -10.10 -25.11
N ALA A 486 -40.28 -9.97 -26.24
CA ALA A 486 -40.11 -10.87 -27.38
C ALA A 486 -38.77 -10.64 -28.09
N VAL A 487 -38.12 -11.73 -28.50
CA VAL A 487 -36.86 -11.73 -29.25
C VAL A 487 -36.92 -12.73 -30.41
N GLY A 488 -35.79 -12.95 -31.11
CA GLY A 488 -35.69 -13.95 -32.16
C GLY A 488 -35.97 -15.39 -31.68
N SER A 489 -35.92 -16.34 -32.62
CA SER A 489 -36.32 -17.73 -32.35
C SER A 489 -35.19 -18.51 -31.68
N GLY A 490 -35.52 -19.18 -30.57
CA GLY A 490 -34.57 -19.96 -29.78
C GLY A 490 -33.49 -19.13 -29.11
N PRO A 491 -33.82 -18.13 -28.28
CA PRO A 491 -32.83 -17.35 -27.55
C PRO A 491 -31.98 -18.27 -26.67
N TYR A 492 -30.67 -18.18 -26.82
CA TYR A 492 -29.71 -19.08 -26.18
C TYR A 492 -28.93 -18.36 -25.09
N SER A 493 -28.32 -17.22 -25.39
CA SER A 493 -27.58 -16.44 -24.41
C SER A 493 -27.92 -14.97 -24.51
N LEU A 494 -27.59 -14.22 -23.47
CA LEU A 494 -27.75 -12.78 -23.44
C LEU A 494 -26.57 -12.12 -22.73
N ALA A 495 -26.28 -10.89 -23.12
CA ALA A 495 -25.35 -9.96 -22.48
C ALA A 495 -26.02 -8.59 -22.38
N PHE A 496 -25.46 -7.70 -21.59
CA PHE A 496 -25.94 -6.33 -21.48
C PHE A 496 -24.81 -5.32 -21.70
N GLY A 497 -25.18 -4.11 -22.06
CA GLY A 497 -24.30 -2.96 -22.29
C GLY A 497 -25.13 -1.75 -22.70
N ASP A 498 -24.56 -0.56 -22.68
CA ASP A 498 -25.22 0.65 -23.19
C ASP A 498 -24.89 0.81 -24.69
N PHE A 499 -25.77 0.33 -25.57
CA PHE A 499 -25.51 0.28 -27.02
C PHE A 499 -25.91 1.58 -27.73
N ASN A 500 -26.64 2.48 -27.06
CA ASN A 500 -27.09 3.77 -27.60
C ASN A 500 -26.52 5.00 -26.85
N SER A 501 -25.65 4.78 -25.88
CA SER A 501 -24.99 5.81 -25.07
C SER A 501 -25.97 6.70 -24.28
N ASP A 502 -27.08 6.12 -23.82
CA ASP A 502 -28.08 6.81 -22.99
C ASP A 502 -27.97 6.51 -21.48
N GLY A 503 -26.91 5.79 -21.11
CA GLY A 503 -26.60 5.40 -19.74
C GLY A 503 -27.33 4.14 -19.26
N LYS A 504 -28.30 3.61 -20.01
CA LYS A 504 -29.17 2.52 -19.54
C LYS A 504 -28.65 1.14 -19.99
N PRO A 505 -28.79 0.10 -19.15
CA PRO A 505 -28.43 -1.26 -19.56
C PRO A 505 -29.39 -1.79 -20.63
N ASP A 506 -28.91 -1.89 -21.86
CA ASP A 506 -29.57 -2.55 -22.98
C ASP A 506 -29.25 -4.05 -23.00
N LEU A 507 -29.97 -4.82 -23.81
CA LEU A 507 -29.77 -6.27 -23.92
C LEU A 507 -29.40 -6.70 -25.34
N ALA A 508 -28.40 -7.58 -25.45
CA ALA A 508 -28.05 -8.30 -26.66
C ALA A 508 -28.31 -9.80 -26.47
N VAL A 509 -29.19 -10.38 -27.29
CA VAL A 509 -29.69 -11.76 -27.14
C VAL A 509 -29.41 -12.58 -28.39
N THR A 510 -28.61 -13.64 -28.28
CA THR A 510 -28.34 -14.55 -29.40
C THR A 510 -29.49 -15.52 -29.60
N ASN A 511 -29.95 -15.66 -30.84
CA ASN A 511 -31.06 -16.53 -31.18
C ASN A 511 -30.59 -17.67 -32.09
N GLN A 512 -30.49 -18.86 -31.52
CA GLN A 512 -29.87 -20.02 -32.16
C GLN A 512 -30.62 -20.45 -33.43
N ASN A 513 -31.95 -20.36 -33.44
CA ASN A 513 -32.76 -20.85 -34.57
C ASN A 513 -32.93 -19.79 -35.68
N SER A 514 -32.86 -18.50 -35.34
CA SER A 514 -32.94 -17.39 -36.32
C SER A 514 -31.59 -16.87 -36.82
N ASN A 515 -30.47 -17.40 -36.30
CA ASN A 515 -29.10 -17.01 -36.69
C ASN A 515 -28.85 -15.50 -36.61
N ASN A 516 -29.34 -14.86 -35.55
CA ASN A 516 -29.21 -13.42 -35.34
C ASN A 516 -29.00 -13.08 -33.86
N VAL A 517 -28.61 -11.84 -33.59
CA VAL A 517 -28.64 -11.22 -32.26
C VAL A 517 -29.77 -10.19 -32.24
N SER A 518 -30.65 -10.27 -31.24
CA SER A 518 -31.67 -9.26 -30.94
C SER A 518 -31.10 -8.22 -29.98
N ILE A 519 -31.24 -6.94 -30.31
CA ILE A 519 -30.90 -5.80 -29.45
C ILE A 519 -32.19 -5.18 -28.93
N LEU A 520 -32.29 -5.04 -27.61
CA LEU A 520 -33.41 -4.41 -26.92
C LEU A 520 -32.86 -3.18 -26.20
N LEU A 521 -33.26 -2.00 -26.64
CA LEU A 521 -32.86 -0.74 -26.01
C LEU A 521 -33.76 -0.44 -24.82
N ASN A 522 -33.17 -0.15 -23.67
CA ASN A 522 -33.90 0.12 -22.43
C ASN A 522 -34.48 1.53 -22.47
N THR A 523 -35.80 1.62 -22.47
CA THR A 523 -36.54 2.89 -22.56
C THR A 523 -37.16 3.30 -21.23
N THR A 524 -36.80 2.61 -20.14
CA THR A 524 -37.30 2.92 -18.81
C THR A 524 -36.93 4.36 -18.43
N SER A 525 -37.87 5.09 -17.84
CA SER A 525 -37.72 6.52 -17.54
C SER A 525 -37.01 6.73 -16.20
N PHE A 526 -35.69 6.67 -16.22
CA PHE A 526 -34.81 7.01 -15.10
C PHE A 526 -33.48 7.57 -15.64
N SER A 527 -32.72 8.25 -14.78
CA SER A 527 -31.35 8.70 -15.04
C SER A 527 -30.44 8.14 -13.96
N PHE A 528 -29.19 7.85 -14.30
CA PHE A 528 -28.17 7.51 -13.31
C PHE A 528 -27.47 8.79 -12.82
N PRO A 529 -26.93 8.81 -11.60
CA PRO A 529 -26.01 9.87 -11.23
C PRO A 529 -24.75 9.82 -12.12
N PRO A 530 -24.09 10.97 -12.36
CA PRO A 530 -22.76 10.96 -12.95
C PRO A 530 -21.82 10.04 -12.18
N THR A 531 -20.76 9.54 -12.82
CA THR A 531 -19.74 8.71 -12.17
C THR A 531 -18.37 9.39 -12.17
N VAL A 532 -17.49 9.01 -11.25
CA VAL A 532 -16.07 9.42 -11.28
C VAL A 532 -15.31 8.45 -12.18
N ALA A 533 -14.96 8.89 -13.38
CA ALA A 533 -14.20 8.07 -14.33
C ALA A 533 -12.71 8.08 -14.00
N ASN A 534 -12.15 9.25 -13.64
CA ASN A 534 -10.75 9.40 -13.27
C ASN A 534 -10.61 10.36 -12.08
N PRO A 535 -10.12 9.93 -10.91
CA PRO A 535 -9.93 10.81 -9.76
C PRO A 535 -8.95 11.96 -10.04
N ILE A 536 -9.15 13.10 -9.39
CA ILE A 536 -8.25 14.25 -9.50
C ILE A 536 -6.99 13.99 -8.67
N THR A 537 -5.81 14.18 -9.25
CA THR A 537 -4.54 14.07 -8.52
C THR A 537 -4.33 15.26 -7.57
N ASN A 538 -3.66 15.01 -6.44
CA ASN A 538 -3.32 16.06 -5.48
C ASN A 538 -2.49 17.17 -6.15
N GLN A 539 -2.72 18.41 -5.72
CA GLN A 539 -2.13 19.62 -6.28
C GLN A 539 -1.26 20.34 -5.24
N THR A 540 -0.31 21.13 -5.73
CA THR A 540 0.53 21.99 -4.89
C THR A 540 0.43 23.45 -5.33
N GLY A 541 0.50 24.36 -4.36
CA GLY A 541 0.57 25.80 -4.58
C GLY A 541 1.70 26.40 -3.74
N THR A 542 2.20 27.56 -4.15
CA THR A 542 3.29 28.26 -3.46
C THR A 542 2.84 29.67 -3.12
N THR A 543 3.04 30.13 -1.87
CA THR A 543 2.62 31.48 -1.51
C THR A 543 3.32 32.53 -2.39
N GLY A 544 2.58 33.54 -2.85
CA GLY A 544 3.11 34.59 -3.73
C GLY A 544 3.10 34.25 -5.23
N THR A 545 2.81 33.00 -5.60
CA THR A 545 2.66 32.56 -6.99
C THR A 545 1.18 32.33 -7.32
N ALA A 546 0.72 32.77 -8.50
CA ALA A 546 -0.64 32.53 -8.93
C ALA A 546 -0.89 31.01 -9.16
N PHE A 547 -1.87 30.46 -8.46
CA PHE A 547 -2.35 29.09 -8.63
C PHE A 547 -3.34 29.02 -9.79
N ASN A 548 -3.17 28.05 -10.70
CA ASN A 548 -4.07 27.79 -11.82
C ASN A 548 -4.11 26.28 -12.12
N PHE A 549 -5.29 25.67 -12.00
CA PHE A 549 -5.48 24.25 -12.23
C PHE A 549 -6.85 24.00 -12.88
N GLN A 550 -6.88 23.31 -14.02
CA GLN A 550 -8.12 22.88 -14.67
C GLN A 550 -8.33 21.39 -14.39
N ILE A 551 -9.53 21.01 -13.92
CA ILE A 551 -9.86 19.60 -13.73
C ILE A 551 -9.81 18.86 -15.07
N PRO A 552 -9.28 17.62 -15.14
CA PRO A 552 -9.26 16.83 -16.36
C PRO A 552 -10.67 16.62 -16.95
N ALA A 553 -10.81 16.70 -18.28
CA ALA A 553 -12.11 16.58 -18.95
C ALA A 553 -12.79 15.22 -18.76
N ASN A 554 -12.02 14.17 -18.49
CA ASN A 554 -12.47 12.80 -18.22
C ASN A 554 -12.57 12.48 -16.72
N THR A 555 -12.63 13.50 -15.85
CA THR A 555 -12.79 13.29 -14.39
C THR A 555 -14.13 12.64 -14.08
N PHE A 556 -15.19 13.15 -14.70
CA PHE A 556 -16.56 12.69 -14.51
C PHE A 556 -17.13 12.17 -15.84
N SER A 557 -17.97 11.14 -15.77
CA SER A 557 -18.64 10.56 -16.94
C SER A 557 -20.12 10.38 -16.66
N ASP A 558 -20.93 10.86 -17.59
CA ASP A 558 -22.38 10.68 -17.59
C ASP A 558 -22.87 10.69 -19.06
N PRO A 559 -22.78 9.54 -19.75
CA PRO A 559 -23.09 9.46 -21.18
C PRO A 559 -24.51 9.95 -21.48
N GLY A 560 -24.63 10.85 -22.46
CA GLY A 560 -25.92 11.43 -22.87
C GLY A 560 -26.34 12.68 -22.10
N ASP A 561 -25.67 12.99 -20.97
CA ASP A 561 -26.00 14.13 -20.12
C ASP A 561 -24.99 15.29 -20.21
N THR A 562 -25.48 16.50 -19.94
CA THR A 562 -24.63 17.69 -19.79
C THR A 562 -24.37 17.94 -18.31
N LEU A 563 -23.09 17.93 -17.92
CA LEU A 563 -22.68 18.12 -16.53
C LEU A 563 -22.46 19.59 -16.19
N THR A 564 -22.87 19.95 -14.97
CA THR A 564 -22.52 21.20 -14.30
C THR A 564 -21.62 20.91 -13.11
N TYR A 565 -20.67 21.81 -12.81
CA TYR A 565 -19.68 21.59 -11.75
C TYR A 565 -19.82 22.60 -10.62
N THR A 566 -19.56 22.17 -9.38
CA THR A 566 -19.37 23.04 -8.22
C THR A 566 -18.17 22.58 -7.40
N ALA A 567 -17.62 23.46 -6.55
CA ALA A 567 -16.49 23.13 -5.69
C ALA A 567 -16.63 23.74 -4.29
N THR A 568 -16.29 22.95 -3.28
CA THR A 568 -16.30 23.31 -1.84
C THR A 568 -15.07 22.72 -1.14
N LEU A 569 -14.87 23.04 0.13
CA LEU A 569 -13.94 22.28 0.97
C LEU A 569 -14.49 20.88 1.27
N GLY A 570 -13.63 19.95 1.67
CA GLY A 570 -14.00 18.56 1.97
C GLY A 570 -15.08 18.42 3.06
N ASN A 571 -15.20 19.42 3.94
CA ASN A 571 -16.24 19.50 4.97
C ASN A 571 -17.53 20.20 4.50
N GLY A 572 -17.62 20.61 3.24
CA GLY A 572 -18.77 21.30 2.64
C GLY A 572 -18.76 22.82 2.78
N GLU A 573 -17.79 23.41 3.47
CA GLU A 573 -17.67 24.88 3.58
C GLU A 573 -17.27 25.54 2.24
N PRO A 574 -17.58 26.82 2.02
CA PRO A 574 -17.14 27.55 0.83
C PRO A 574 -15.61 27.56 0.69
N LEU A 575 -15.14 27.63 -0.56
CA LEU A 575 -13.71 27.83 -0.83
C LEU A 575 -13.20 29.12 -0.16
N PRO A 576 -11.97 29.13 0.38
CA PRO A 576 -11.40 30.32 0.99
C PRO A 576 -11.26 31.44 -0.03
N SER A 577 -11.34 32.70 0.40
CA SER A 577 -11.41 33.87 -0.49
C SER A 577 -10.23 34.04 -1.45
N TRP A 578 -9.10 33.35 -1.21
CA TRP A 578 -7.93 33.39 -2.09
C TRP A 578 -8.02 32.38 -3.25
N LEU A 579 -8.95 31.42 -3.21
CA LEU A 579 -9.12 30.34 -4.18
C LEU A 579 -10.55 30.37 -4.76
N SER A 580 -10.65 30.46 -6.09
CA SER A 580 -11.91 30.55 -6.83
C SER A 580 -12.03 29.41 -7.84
N PHE A 581 -13.24 28.88 -8.04
CA PHE A 581 -13.55 27.87 -9.04
C PHE A 581 -14.49 28.43 -10.11
N ASN A 582 -14.13 28.26 -11.39
CA ASN A 582 -14.99 28.60 -12.52
C ASN A 582 -15.70 27.33 -13.01
N PRO A 583 -17.03 27.21 -12.78
CA PRO A 583 -17.77 26.00 -13.13
C PRO A 583 -17.93 25.77 -14.63
N ALA A 584 -17.83 26.83 -15.46
CA ALA A 584 -17.96 26.70 -16.92
C ALA A 584 -16.71 26.10 -17.57
N THR A 585 -15.54 26.30 -16.97
CA THR A 585 -14.26 25.81 -17.50
C THR A 585 -13.64 24.70 -16.64
N GLY A 586 -14.18 24.46 -15.43
CA GLY A 586 -13.61 23.53 -14.46
C GLY A 586 -12.27 24.01 -13.89
N THR A 587 -12.02 25.32 -13.85
CA THR A 587 -10.70 25.88 -13.50
C THR A 587 -10.68 26.50 -12.10
N PHE A 588 -9.75 26.05 -11.27
CA PHE A 588 -9.35 26.71 -10.03
C PHE A 588 -8.30 27.79 -10.31
N THR A 589 -8.49 28.96 -9.69
CA THR A 589 -7.52 30.08 -9.74
C THR A 589 -7.37 30.72 -8.37
N GLY A 590 -6.17 31.18 -8.01
CA GLY A 590 -5.97 31.83 -6.72
C GLY A 590 -4.60 32.46 -6.52
N ASN A 591 -4.45 33.26 -5.45
CA ASN A 591 -3.17 33.88 -5.04
C ASN A 591 -2.92 33.59 -3.56
N PRO A 592 -2.35 32.43 -3.20
CA PRO A 592 -2.10 32.07 -1.81
C PRO A 592 -1.09 33.00 -1.13
N THR A 593 -1.33 33.29 0.15
CA THR A 593 -0.45 34.10 1.03
C THR A 593 0.08 33.24 2.18
N LYS A 594 1.00 33.77 3.00
CA LYS A 594 1.53 33.07 4.19
C LYS A 594 0.47 32.55 5.17
N ASN A 595 -0.71 33.19 5.22
CA ASN A 595 -1.82 32.76 6.09
C ASN A 595 -2.59 31.56 5.49
N ASN A 596 -2.21 31.10 4.30
CA ASN A 596 -2.85 30.03 3.57
C ASN A 596 -1.98 28.77 3.50
N VAL A 597 -0.81 28.77 4.14
CA VAL A 597 0.10 27.61 4.22
C VAL A 597 -0.57 26.45 4.95
N GLY A 598 -0.39 25.24 4.43
CA GLY A 598 -1.03 24.03 4.93
C GLY A 598 -1.78 23.29 3.82
N SER A 599 -2.59 22.30 4.21
CA SER A 599 -3.34 21.48 3.27
C SER A 599 -4.84 21.81 3.30
N LEU A 600 -5.45 21.91 2.12
CA LEU A 600 -6.89 21.99 1.93
C LEU A 600 -7.38 20.75 1.18
N THR A 601 -8.33 20.02 1.74
CA THR A 601 -9.09 19.04 0.98
C THR A 601 -10.18 19.77 0.20
N ILE A 602 -10.15 19.66 -1.12
CA ILE A 602 -11.13 20.27 -2.04
C ILE A 602 -12.07 19.19 -2.53
N LYS A 603 -13.36 19.50 -2.55
CA LYS A 603 -14.43 18.64 -3.05
C LYS A 603 -15.03 19.24 -4.31
N VAL A 604 -14.99 18.49 -5.40
CA VAL A 604 -15.61 18.85 -6.68
C VAL A 604 -16.85 17.98 -6.88
N THR A 605 -17.98 18.61 -7.16
CA THR A 605 -19.25 17.94 -7.40
C THR A 605 -19.67 18.17 -8.84
N ALA A 606 -19.94 17.09 -9.57
CA ALA A 606 -20.57 17.10 -10.89
C ALA A 606 -22.05 16.78 -10.73
N THR A 607 -22.92 17.53 -11.41
CA THR A 607 -24.37 17.40 -11.36
C THR A 607 -24.93 17.33 -12.78
N ASP A 608 -25.76 16.32 -13.05
CA ASP A 608 -26.42 16.12 -14.34
C ASP A 608 -27.63 17.06 -14.54
N THR A 609 -28.34 16.89 -15.64
CA THR A 609 -29.54 17.68 -15.94
C THR A 609 -30.76 17.30 -15.08
N THR A 610 -30.72 16.15 -14.40
CA THR A 610 -31.78 15.66 -13.51
C THR A 610 -31.56 15.99 -12.02
N ASN A 611 -30.46 16.69 -11.70
CA ASN A 611 -29.97 17.04 -10.35
C ASN A 611 -29.40 15.86 -9.54
N LEU A 612 -29.05 14.76 -10.18
CA LEU A 612 -28.22 13.72 -9.57
C LEU A 612 -26.75 14.16 -9.63
N SER A 613 -25.97 13.79 -8.62
CA SER A 613 -24.60 14.28 -8.50
C SER A 613 -23.63 13.27 -7.93
N VAL A 614 -22.37 13.40 -8.31
CA VAL A 614 -21.24 12.68 -7.75
C VAL A 614 -20.14 13.64 -7.35
N GLU A 615 -19.33 13.23 -6.38
CA GLU A 615 -18.23 14.03 -5.88
C GLU A 615 -16.91 13.27 -5.90
N THR A 616 -15.83 14.03 -6.09
CA THR A 616 -14.46 13.55 -5.89
C THR A 616 -13.68 14.59 -5.09
N THR A 617 -12.60 14.16 -4.43
CA THR A 617 -11.77 15.05 -3.63
C THR A 617 -10.31 14.97 -4.03
N PHE A 618 -9.58 16.07 -3.83
CA PHE A 618 -8.13 16.11 -3.92
C PHE A 618 -7.56 17.06 -2.85
N ASN A 619 -6.31 16.85 -2.45
CA ASN A 619 -5.62 17.75 -1.54
C ASN A 619 -4.84 18.81 -2.32
N LEU A 620 -5.01 20.07 -1.93
CA LEU A 620 -4.17 21.20 -2.33
C LEU A 620 -3.25 21.56 -1.18
N SER A 621 -1.95 21.28 -1.32
CA SER A 621 -0.94 21.69 -0.34
C SER A 621 -0.32 23.03 -0.73
N VAL A 622 -0.48 24.05 0.10
CA VAL A 622 0.16 25.35 -0.09
C VAL A 622 1.43 25.40 0.76
N GLY A 623 2.57 25.39 0.08
CA GLY A 623 3.88 25.58 0.69
C GLY A 623 4.28 27.05 0.74
N LEU A 624 5.21 27.37 1.65
CA LEU A 624 6.03 28.55 1.52
C LEU A 624 6.92 28.42 0.27
N PRO A 625 7.34 29.51 -0.39
CA PRO A 625 8.37 29.45 -1.40
C PRO A 625 9.63 28.78 -0.83
N ASP A 626 10.30 27.97 -1.63
CA ASP A 626 11.61 27.40 -1.31
C ASP A 626 12.53 28.54 -0.83
N ASN A 627 13.14 28.37 0.34
CA ASN A 627 14.22 29.24 0.77
C ASN A 627 15.49 28.82 0.02
N ILE A 628 15.61 29.29 -1.22
CA ILE A 628 16.86 29.19 -1.97
C ILE A 628 17.74 30.34 -1.47
N ILE A 629 18.66 30.02 -0.58
CA ILE A 629 19.58 30.99 0.01
C ILE A 629 20.98 30.60 -0.42
N ASN A 630 21.51 31.40 -1.35
CA ASN A 630 22.90 31.26 -1.80
C ASN A 630 23.79 32.14 -0.95
N GLY A 631 24.98 31.64 -0.65
CA GLY A 631 26.05 32.37 0.02
C GLY A 631 26.39 33.68 -0.69
N ASN A 632 26.78 34.69 0.08
CA ASN A 632 27.12 36.01 -0.45
C ASN A 632 28.43 36.58 0.10
N GLY A 633 29.41 35.71 0.30
CA GLY A 633 30.77 35.99 0.74
C GLY A 633 31.29 34.85 1.63
N SER A 634 32.61 34.77 1.79
CA SER A 634 33.34 33.58 2.30
C SER A 634 32.92 32.92 3.60
N ASN A 635 32.13 33.57 4.46
CA ASN A 635 31.68 32.94 5.71
C ASN A 635 30.21 33.30 5.93
N ASN A 636 29.33 32.31 5.82
CA ASN A 636 27.89 32.47 5.91
C ASN A 636 27.33 31.74 7.12
N THR A 637 26.17 32.21 7.58
CA THR A 637 25.38 31.50 8.57
C THR A 637 23.98 31.33 8.02
N PHE A 638 23.62 30.07 7.78
CA PHE A 638 22.33 29.66 7.29
C PHE A 638 21.50 29.12 8.46
N ILE A 639 20.23 29.51 8.55
CA ILE A 639 19.34 29.03 9.61
C ILE A 639 18.20 28.30 8.93
N ALA A 640 18.15 26.99 9.14
CA ALA A 640 17.07 26.15 8.64
C ALA A 640 15.74 26.54 9.30
N THR A 641 14.70 26.61 8.50
CA THR A 641 13.35 26.95 8.88
C THR A 641 12.47 25.70 8.81
N THR A 642 11.16 25.85 9.03
CA THR A 642 10.21 24.76 8.82
C THR A 642 9.76 24.66 7.35
N ALA A 643 10.35 25.44 6.44
CA ALA A 643 10.15 25.32 5.00
C ALA A 643 11.16 24.34 4.40
N LYS A 644 10.98 23.94 3.14
CA LYS A 644 12.04 23.28 2.40
C LYS A 644 13.16 24.30 2.16
N ASP A 645 14.35 24.00 2.67
CA ASP A 645 15.50 24.88 2.54
C ASP A 645 16.52 24.30 1.54
N VAL A 646 17.03 25.16 0.66
CA VAL A 646 18.12 24.85 -0.27
C VAL A 646 19.21 25.88 -0.04
N PHE A 647 20.23 25.47 0.71
CA PHE A 647 21.38 26.29 1.00
C PHE A 647 22.56 25.90 0.12
N THR A 648 23.19 26.90 -0.48
CA THR A 648 24.46 26.72 -1.21
C THR A 648 25.50 27.67 -0.65
N GLY A 649 26.51 27.11 -0.01
CA GLY A 649 27.68 27.81 0.51
C GLY A 649 28.59 28.30 -0.63
N ASP A 650 29.56 29.13 -0.27
CA ASP A 650 30.56 29.61 -1.20
C ASP A 650 31.97 29.15 -0.81
N ALA A 651 32.97 30.03 -0.75
CA ALA A 651 34.33 29.65 -0.43
C ALA A 651 34.73 30.16 0.96
N GLY A 652 34.89 29.29 1.95
CA GLY A 652 35.44 29.65 3.26
C GLY A 652 34.89 28.82 4.44
N TYR A 653 34.23 29.46 5.42
CA TYR A 653 33.65 28.77 6.59
C TYR A 653 32.17 29.10 6.73
N ASP A 654 31.33 28.20 6.27
CA ASP A 654 29.89 28.29 6.28
C ASP A 654 29.29 27.43 7.41
N ASN A 655 28.30 27.99 8.10
CA ASN A 655 27.66 27.35 9.25
C ASN A 655 26.15 27.21 9.04
N PHE A 656 25.66 25.98 9.06
CA PHE A 656 24.24 25.64 8.93
C PHE A 656 23.66 25.32 10.31
N ILE A 657 22.78 26.17 10.81
CA ILE A 657 22.14 26.00 12.12
C ILE A 657 20.74 25.46 11.92
N THR A 658 20.45 24.30 12.49
CA THR A 658 19.14 23.66 12.39
C THR A 658 18.70 23.05 13.73
N ASN A 659 17.39 23.01 13.95
CA ASN A 659 16.80 22.21 15.02
C ASN A 659 16.37 20.88 14.41
N PHE A 660 16.45 19.77 15.15
CA PHE A 660 15.98 18.47 14.70
C PHE A 660 14.53 18.53 14.12
N ALA A 661 13.66 19.33 14.72
CA ALA A 661 12.28 19.51 14.26
C ALA A 661 12.13 20.32 12.94
N ASN A 662 13.19 21.00 12.49
CA ASN A 662 13.15 21.84 11.30
C ASN A 662 13.49 21.09 10.02
N PHE A 663 14.21 19.96 10.07
CA PHE A 663 14.50 19.18 8.87
C PHE A 663 13.21 18.74 8.17
N GLN A 664 13.12 19.04 6.87
CA GLN A 664 12.03 18.64 5.98
C GLN A 664 12.54 17.68 4.89
N GLN A 665 11.61 16.93 4.29
CA GLN A 665 11.96 16.08 3.14
C GLN A 665 12.50 16.92 1.98
N ASN A 666 13.64 16.49 1.44
CA ASN A 666 14.36 17.15 0.33
C ASN A 666 14.98 18.51 0.67
N ASP A 667 15.39 18.72 1.92
CA ASP A 667 16.33 19.79 2.24
C ASP A 667 17.70 19.55 1.59
N SER A 668 18.43 20.63 1.32
CA SER A 668 19.77 20.56 0.75
C SER A 668 20.70 21.53 1.48
N PHE A 669 21.77 20.97 2.04
CA PHE A 669 22.84 21.68 2.73
C PHE A 669 24.15 21.41 1.98
N ASP A 670 24.58 22.37 1.18
CA ASP A 670 25.86 22.30 0.48
C ASP A 670 26.82 23.35 1.05
N GLY A 671 27.92 22.94 1.68
CA GLY A 671 28.90 23.84 2.30
C GLY A 671 29.77 24.60 1.31
N GLY A 672 29.92 24.10 0.07
CA GLY A 672 30.80 24.71 -0.92
C GLY A 672 32.28 24.35 -0.72
N ASP A 673 33.18 25.26 -1.06
CA ASP A 673 34.62 25.05 -0.92
C ASP A 673 35.06 25.57 0.46
N GLY A 674 35.51 24.74 1.39
CA GLY A 674 35.76 25.31 2.71
C GLY A 674 36.09 24.33 3.80
N ARG A 675 35.96 24.83 5.03
CA ARG A 675 35.66 23.98 6.18
C ARG A 675 34.31 24.41 6.67
N ASP A 676 33.34 23.53 6.59
CA ASP A 676 31.95 23.90 6.80
C ASP A 676 31.33 23.05 7.90
N ALA A 677 30.35 23.62 8.59
CA ALA A 677 29.78 23.01 9.79
C ALA A 677 28.26 23.00 9.75
N ILE A 678 27.68 21.90 10.21
CA ILE A 678 26.26 21.82 10.54
C ILE A 678 26.10 21.66 12.06
N LEU A 679 25.36 22.59 12.65
CA LEU A 679 24.98 22.60 14.06
C LEU A 679 23.54 22.12 14.19
N ILE A 680 23.35 21.00 14.88
CA ILE A 680 22.04 20.38 15.09
C ILE A 680 21.69 20.46 16.57
N GLN A 681 20.52 21.01 16.87
CA GLN A 681 20.06 21.27 18.24
C GLN A 681 18.70 20.62 18.52
N GLY A 682 18.41 20.38 19.79
CA GLY A 682 17.11 19.89 20.25
C GLY A 682 17.06 18.38 20.42
N GLY A 683 15.94 17.76 20.05
CA GLY A 683 15.71 16.32 20.25
C GLY A 683 15.18 15.95 21.64
N ALA A 684 14.81 14.68 21.77
CA ALA A 684 14.44 14.01 23.01
C ALA A 684 15.13 12.63 23.07
N ASN A 685 15.25 12.04 24.26
CA ASN A 685 15.92 10.74 24.46
C ASN A 685 15.44 9.59 23.56
N THR A 686 14.24 9.69 22.96
CA THR A 686 13.68 8.68 22.04
C THR A 686 13.99 8.95 20.57
N ASP A 687 14.54 10.12 20.26
CA ASP A 687 14.85 10.51 18.89
C ASP A 687 16.14 9.81 18.44
N THR A 688 16.17 9.46 17.16
CA THR A 688 17.35 8.87 16.53
C THR A 688 17.63 9.63 15.24
N ILE A 689 18.89 10.00 15.04
CA ILE A 689 19.38 10.63 13.81
C ILE A 689 20.43 9.72 13.17
N THR A 690 20.29 9.47 11.87
CA THR A 690 21.17 8.55 11.14
C THR A 690 21.74 9.23 9.91
N PHE A 691 23.03 9.53 9.96
CA PHE A 691 23.82 10.03 8.84
C PHE A 691 24.56 8.88 8.16
N ASN A 692 24.54 8.90 6.84
CA ASN A 692 25.38 8.03 6.04
C ASN A 692 25.91 8.80 4.83
N LEU A 693 27.09 9.40 4.99
CA LEU A 693 27.69 10.24 3.96
C LEU A 693 28.16 9.45 2.74
N THR A 694 28.27 8.13 2.85
CA THR A 694 28.59 7.23 1.72
C THR A 694 27.42 7.05 0.75
N ASN A 695 26.20 7.45 1.11
CA ASN A 695 25.01 7.34 0.26
C ASN A 695 24.63 8.69 -0.38
N PRO A 696 25.01 8.98 -1.63
CA PRO A 696 24.84 10.30 -2.23
C PRO A 696 23.38 10.71 -2.49
N SER A 697 22.42 9.79 -2.43
CA SER A 697 21.00 10.08 -2.69
C SER A 697 20.14 10.19 -1.43
N ASN A 698 20.68 9.84 -0.25
CA ASN A 698 19.95 9.88 1.01
C ASN A 698 20.91 9.86 2.21
N GLN A 699 21.57 10.99 2.47
CA GLN A 699 22.61 11.09 3.50
C GLN A 699 22.03 11.23 4.92
N LEU A 700 20.75 11.59 5.04
CA LEU A 700 19.99 11.56 6.30
C LEU A 700 18.86 10.53 6.20
N ALA A 701 19.08 9.32 6.72
CA ALA A 701 18.18 8.18 6.48
C ALA A 701 16.79 8.36 7.10
N SER A 702 16.68 9.14 8.18
CA SER A 702 15.42 9.43 8.87
C SER A 702 14.50 10.37 8.10
N ILE A 703 15.00 11.12 7.11
CA ILE A 703 14.25 12.14 6.37
C ILE A 703 14.60 12.02 4.87
N PRO A 704 13.86 11.17 4.13
CA PRO A 704 14.20 10.82 2.76
C PRO A 704 14.36 12.02 1.83
N GLY A 705 15.42 11.99 1.02
CA GLY A 705 15.72 12.99 -0.02
C GLY A 705 16.56 14.18 0.46
N THR A 706 16.89 14.25 1.76
CA THR A 706 17.79 15.27 2.30
C THR A 706 19.24 15.00 1.87
N THR A 707 19.92 16.05 1.39
CA THR A 707 21.33 15.99 0.94
C THR A 707 22.21 16.91 1.79
N ILE A 708 23.38 16.40 2.19
CA ILE A 708 24.39 17.11 3.00
C ILE A 708 25.75 16.88 2.33
N THR A 709 26.24 17.89 1.62
CA THR A 709 27.47 17.79 0.83
C THR A 709 28.48 18.84 1.25
N ASN A 710 29.77 18.49 1.17
CA ASN A 710 30.88 19.40 1.51
C ASN A 710 30.74 19.99 2.92
N ILE A 711 30.52 19.13 3.92
CA ILE A 711 30.45 19.51 5.34
C ILE A 711 31.40 18.59 6.10
N GLU A 712 32.40 19.16 6.77
CA GLU A 712 33.41 18.40 7.53
C GLU A 712 33.11 18.35 9.03
N THR A 713 32.27 19.26 9.54
CA THR A 713 31.95 19.32 10.98
C THR A 713 30.47 19.10 11.25
N PHE A 714 30.17 18.04 12.01
CA PHE A 714 28.83 17.74 12.52
C PHE A 714 28.80 17.98 14.03
N ASP A 715 28.20 19.09 14.44
CA ASP A 715 28.11 19.49 15.84
C ASP A 715 26.72 19.18 16.40
N LEU A 716 26.61 18.05 17.11
CA LEU A 716 25.40 17.64 17.82
C LEU A 716 25.55 17.71 19.34
N ARG A 717 26.50 18.49 19.88
CA ARG A 717 26.73 18.59 21.34
C ARG A 717 25.51 19.01 22.16
N THR A 718 24.53 19.65 21.53
CA THR A 718 23.28 20.09 22.18
C THR A 718 22.06 19.28 21.75
N PHE A 719 22.27 18.23 20.95
CA PHE A 719 21.25 17.25 20.62
C PHE A 719 21.07 16.27 21.78
N VAL A 720 19.85 15.79 21.95
CA VAL A 720 19.48 14.76 22.92
C VAL A 720 18.79 13.64 22.17
N GLY A 721 19.33 12.43 22.23
CA GLY A 721 18.87 11.26 21.47
C GLY A 721 20.07 10.46 20.93
N THR A 722 19.81 9.35 20.24
CA THR A 722 20.88 8.51 19.67
C THR A 722 21.30 9.02 18.29
N VAL A 723 22.61 9.12 18.07
CA VAL A 723 23.25 9.45 16.79
C VAL A 723 23.87 8.20 16.19
N THR A 724 23.61 7.96 14.91
CA THR A 724 24.36 7.01 14.10
C THR A 724 25.01 7.77 12.94
N PHE A 725 26.33 7.65 12.78
CA PHE A 725 27.09 8.42 11.79
C PHE A 725 28.09 7.55 11.03
N ILE A 726 28.21 7.78 9.72
CA ILE A 726 29.24 7.19 8.84
C ILE A 726 29.83 8.32 7.98
N GLY A 727 31.11 8.64 8.19
CA GLY A 727 31.81 9.80 7.62
C GLY A 727 32.28 9.67 6.17
N GLY A 728 32.79 8.50 5.80
CA GLY A 728 33.24 8.24 4.43
C GLY A 728 34.72 8.58 4.28
N SER A 729 35.14 9.19 3.16
CA SER A 729 36.57 9.32 2.82
C SER A 729 37.22 10.68 3.17
N GLY A 730 36.65 11.43 4.11
CA GLY A 730 37.08 12.78 4.49
C GLY A 730 37.63 12.82 5.90
N ASN A 731 38.30 13.93 6.27
CA ASN A 731 38.70 14.16 7.66
C ASN A 731 37.52 14.83 8.39
N ASP A 732 36.79 14.06 9.16
CA ASP A 732 35.53 14.46 9.76
C ASP A 732 35.70 14.86 11.23
N THR A 733 34.88 15.81 11.68
CA THR A 733 34.79 16.18 13.10
C THR A 733 33.35 16.02 13.55
N ILE A 734 33.10 15.07 14.45
CA ILE A 734 31.74 14.67 14.84
C ILE A 734 31.61 14.72 16.37
N TYR A 735 30.54 15.36 16.83
CA TYR A 735 30.14 15.37 18.23
C TYR A 735 28.74 14.76 18.37
N GLY A 736 28.61 13.62 19.06
CA GLY A 736 27.35 12.86 19.23
C GLY A 736 26.35 13.52 20.17
N GLY A 737 26.82 14.02 21.32
CA GLY A 737 25.99 14.78 22.25
C GLY A 737 25.57 13.94 23.46
N ALA A 738 24.27 13.80 23.70
CA ALA A 738 23.76 12.97 24.78
C ALA A 738 22.87 11.85 24.22
N GLY A 739 23.13 10.61 24.62
CA GLY A 739 22.53 9.39 24.07
C GLY A 739 23.59 8.31 23.92
N ASP A 740 23.18 7.06 23.68
CA ASP A 740 24.12 5.99 23.35
C ASP A 740 24.38 6.04 21.83
N ASP A 741 25.51 6.60 21.42
CA ASP A 741 25.82 6.96 20.03
C ASP A 741 26.70 5.91 19.33
N ASN A 742 26.59 5.84 17.99
CA ASN A 742 27.42 4.99 17.14
C ASN A 742 28.06 5.83 16.02
N LEU A 743 29.33 6.18 16.19
CA LEU A 743 30.07 7.09 15.33
C LEU A 743 31.17 6.34 14.59
N ASN A 744 31.14 6.35 13.25
CA ASN A 744 32.16 5.75 12.41
C ASN A 744 32.77 6.80 11.47
N GLY A 745 34.08 7.06 11.59
CA GLY A 745 34.84 7.97 10.76
C GLY A 745 35.04 7.45 9.32
N ASP A 746 35.37 6.16 9.21
CA ASP A 746 35.68 5.42 7.98
C ASP A 746 37.10 5.70 7.46
N ALA A 747 37.35 6.65 6.58
CA ALA A 747 38.70 6.94 6.09
C ALA A 747 39.02 8.43 6.12
N GLY A 748 40.15 8.79 6.73
CA GLY A 748 40.54 10.17 6.98
C GLY A 748 41.13 10.29 8.38
N ASP A 749 41.80 11.40 8.68
CA ASP A 749 42.20 11.68 10.07
C ASP A 749 40.99 12.32 10.80
N ASP A 750 40.25 11.51 11.55
CA ASP A 750 38.95 11.85 12.12
C ASP A 750 39.02 12.28 13.59
N ASN A 751 38.02 13.07 14.02
CA ASN A 751 37.87 13.50 15.40
C ASN A 751 36.46 13.22 15.90
N LEU A 752 36.33 12.15 16.68
CA LEU A 752 35.07 11.59 17.15
C LEU A 752 34.90 11.84 18.66
N ASN A 753 33.76 12.42 19.03
CA ASN A 753 33.37 12.64 20.42
C ASN A 753 31.96 12.08 20.66
N GLY A 754 31.83 11.02 21.46
CA GLY A 754 30.55 10.41 21.81
C GLY A 754 29.72 11.36 22.67
N GLY A 755 30.24 11.69 23.85
CA GLY A 755 29.69 12.72 24.71
C GLY A 755 29.16 12.12 26.00
N ALA A 756 27.85 11.98 26.13
CA ALA A 756 27.23 11.41 27.33
C ALA A 756 26.33 10.23 26.98
N GLY A 757 26.69 9.03 27.43
CA GLY A 757 25.99 7.79 27.13
C GLY A 757 27.01 6.66 26.97
N ASP A 758 26.53 5.44 26.73
CA ASP A 758 27.42 4.31 26.43
C ASP A 758 27.69 4.29 24.92
N ASP A 759 28.77 4.94 24.48
CA ASP A 759 29.03 5.21 23.07
C ASP A 759 29.92 4.17 22.39
N THR A 760 29.73 3.98 21.08
CA THR A 760 30.62 3.20 20.19
C THR A 760 31.26 4.13 19.16
N LEU A 761 32.59 4.26 19.21
CA LEU A 761 33.38 5.06 18.27
C LEU A 761 34.33 4.17 17.48
N ILE A 762 34.33 4.32 16.17
CA ILE A 762 35.21 3.64 15.22
C ILE A 762 35.91 4.71 14.39
N GLY A 763 37.24 4.83 14.50
CA GLY A 763 38.05 5.75 13.71
C GLY A 763 38.11 5.32 12.25
N GLY A 764 38.81 4.22 11.98
CA GLY A 764 38.93 3.60 10.68
C GLY A 764 40.35 3.70 10.12
N ASP A 765 40.51 4.19 8.90
CA ASP A 765 41.82 4.45 8.27
C ASP A 765 42.24 5.90 8.54
N GLY A 766 43.31 6.16 9.28
CA GLY A 766 43.81 7.51 9.55
C GLY A 766 44.39 7.65 10.94
N ASN A 767 44.88 8.83 11.30
CA ASN A 767 45.31 9.11 12.67
C ASN A 767 44.18 9.81 13.42
N ASP A 768 43.41 9.03 14.15
CA ASP A 768 42.13 9.46 14.68
C ASP A 768 42.23 9.94 16.12
N ILE A 769 41.24 10.74 16.52
CA ILE A 769 41.04 11.18 17.90
C ILE A 769 39.70 10.67 18.37
N LEU A 770 39.71 9.74 19.34
CA LEU A 770 38.51 9.14 19.90
C LEU A 770 38.33 9.59 21.35
N THR A 771 37.24 10.30 21.61
CA THR A 771 36.83 10.72 22.96
C THR A 771 35.47 10.10 23.28
N GLY A 772 35.43 9.05 24.11
CA GLY A 772 34.17 8.44 24.55
C GLY A 772 33.30 9.43 25.33
N GLY A 773 33.89 10.07 26.33
CA GLY A 773 33.14 10.93 27.24
C GLY A 773 32.46 10.12 28.33
N SER A 774 31.46 10.68 29.00
CA SER A 774 30.89 10.03 30.18
C SER A 774 30.04 8.82 29.79
N GLY A 775 30.30 7.67 30.41
CA GLY A 775 29.58 6.43 30.15
C GLY A 775 30.56 5.27 30.08
N THR A 776 30.10 4.10 29.65
CA THR A 776 30.97 2.94 29.35
C THR A 776 31.09 2.80 27.85
N ASN A 777 32.23 3.24 27.31
CA ASN A 777 32.40 3.39 25.87
C ASN A 777 33.18 2.24 25.24
N THR A 778 32.95 1.99 23.95
CA THR A 778 33.80 1.13 23.12
C THR A 778 34.48 1.99 22.06
N LEU A 779 35.81 2.02 22.05
CA LEU A 779 36.62 2.82 21.15
C LEU A 779 37.50 1.90 20.30
N THR A 780 37.42 2.04 18.98
CA THR A 780 38.23 1.28 18.01
C THR A 780 38.93 2.25 17.08
N GLY A 781 40.26 2.30 17.11
CA GLY A 781 41.09 3.22 16.33
C GLY A 781 41.18 2.75 14.89
N GLY A 782 41.86 1.63 14.67
CA GLY A 782 41.94 1.00 13.36
C GLY A 782 43.36 1.07 12.81
N ALA A 783 43.54 1.72 11.65
CA ALA A 783 44.83 1.83 11.00
C ALA A 783 45.35 3.26 11.03
N GLY A 784 46.52 3.48 11.62
CA GLY A 784 47.16 4.78 11.80
C GLY A 784 47.56 4.96 13.26
N ASN A 785 48.04 6.15 13.64
CA ASN A 785 48.45 6.42 15.02
C ASN A 785 47.34 7.16 15.74
N ASP A 786 46.57 6.43 16.52
CA ASP A 786 45.33 6.89 17.10
C ASP A 786 45.53 7.42 18.52
N ARG A 787 44.63 8.31 18.93
CA ARG A 787 44.63 8.92 20.26
C ARG A 787 43.31 8.77 20.96
N TYR A 788 43.37 8.16 22.13
CA TYR A 788 42.21 7.89 22.98
C TYR A 788 42.18 8.82 24.18
N TYR A 789 41.01 9.37 24.49
CA TYR A 789 40.78 10.15 25.70
C TYR A 789 39.82 9.41 26.61
N ILE A 790 40.36 8.89 27.72
CA ILE A 790 39.66 8.02 28.67
C ILE A 790 39.40 8.75 29.98
N ASP A 791 38.14 8.77 30.39
CA ASP A 791 37.68 9.32 31.67
C ASP A 791 36.94 8.29 32.54
N ASN A 792 36.64 7.10 32.00
CA ASN A 792 36.08 5.98 32.74
C ASN A 792 36.94 4.72 32.60
N ALA A 793 37.28 4.09 33.73
CA ALA A 793 38.07 2.86 33.74
C ALA A 793 37.33 1.64 33.12
N SER A 794 36.02 1.78 32.85
CA SER A 794 35.22 0.76 32.18
C SER A 794 35.28 0.86 30.65
N ASP A 795 35.87 1.92 30.11
CA ASP A 795 36.02 2.10 28.67
C ASP A 795 36.90 1.01 28.05
N VAL A 796 36.46 0.47 26.92
CA VAL A 796 37.11 -0.62 26.20
C VAL A 796 37.76 -0.06 24.94
N ILE A 797 39.08 -0.15 24.85
CA ILE A 797 39.84 0.11 23.62
C ILE A 797 40.10 -1.21 22.89
N THR A 798 39.86 -1.23 21.58
CA THR A 798 40.20 -2.35 20.69
C THR A 798 41.12 -1.85 19.60
N GLU A 799 42.28 -2.51 19.44
CA GLU A 799 43.27 -2.17 18.43
C GLU A 799 43.69 -3.37 17.57
N ASP A 800 44.02 -3.04 16.32
CA ASP A 800 44.48 -4.00 15.32
C ASP A 800 45.98 -4.29 15.45
N ILE A 801 46.38 -5.49 15.04
CA ILE A 801 47.80 -5.84 15.00
C ILE A 801 48.49 -5.04 13.88
N ASN A 802 49.48 -4.22 14.24
CA ASN A 802 50.12 -3.24 13.35
C ASN A 802 49.17 -2.10 12.89
N GLY A 803 48.21 -1.69 13.74
CA GLY A 803 47.36 -0.50 13.53
C GLY A 803 48.20 0.77 13.44
N GLY A 804 49.09 1.01 14.40
CA GLY A 804 50.11 2.04 14.33
C GLY A 804 50.89 2.13 15.63
N GLN A 805 51.09 3.35 16.14
CA GLN A 805 51.55 3.59 17.49
C GLN A 805 50.51 4.43 18.21
N ASP A 806 49.80 3.79 19.12
CA ASP A 806 48.57 4.36 19.66
C ASP A 806 48.77 4.88 21.10
N GLU A 807 48.16 6.02 21.41
CA GLU A 807 48.35 6.70 22.70
C GLU A 807 47.03 6.92 23.46
N VAL A 808 47.02 6.47 24.71
CA VAL A 808 45.93 6.69 25.66
C VAL A 808 46.24 7.86 26.57
N PHE A 809 45.34 8.84 26.61
CA PHE A 809 45.31 9.91 27.59
C PHE A 809 44.24 9.62 28.64
N ALA A 810 44.65 9.14 29.81
CA ALA A 810 43.72 8.72 30.85
C ALA A 810 43.66 9.74 32.00
N THR A 811 42.46 10.15 32.40
CA THR A 811 42.23 10.96 33.62
C THR A 811 41.89 10.12 34.85
N VAL A 812 41.79 8.81 34.66
CA VAL A 812 41.61 7.75 35.67
C VAL A 812 42.79 6.79 35.61
N SER A 813 42.98 6.01 36.68
CA SER A 813 43.94 4.90 36.63
C SER A 813 43.55 3.90 35.54
N TYR A 814 44.51 3.47 34.72
CA TYR A 814 44.22 2.71 33.51
C TYR A 814 45.28 1.65 33.19
N THR A 815 44.83 0.55 32.59
CA THR A 815 45.68 -0.54 32.09
C THR A 815 45.53 -0.59 30.57
N LEU A 816 46.64 -0.54 29.84
CA LEU A 816 46.63 -0.56 28.38
C LEU A 816 46.02 -1.88 27.86
N ALA A 817 45.15 -1.74 26.85
CA ALA A 817 44.68 -2.88 26.06
C ALA A 817 45.83 -3.49 25.24
N ALA A 818 45.63 -4.69 24.69
CA ALA A 818 46.61 -5.28 23.78
C ALA A 818 46.80 -4.39 22.53
N ASN A 819 48.02 -4.37 21.99
CA ASN A 819 48.42 -3.58 20.81
C ASN A 819 48.36 -2.06 20.98
N VAL A 820 48.33 -1.55 22.22
CA VAL A 820 48.46 -0.11 22.49
C VAL A 820 49.84 0.16 23.08
N GLU A 821 50.58 1.12 22.52
CA GLU A 821 51.99 1.33 22.85
C GLU A 821 52.22 2.41 23.89
N ALA A 822 51.33 3.39 24.06
CA ALA A 822 51.59 4.53 24.94
C ALA A 822 50.44 4.87 25.89
N LEU A 823 50.80 5.24 27.12
CA LEU A 823 49.89 5.74 28.15
C LEU A 823 50.43 7.04 28.74
N THR A 824 49.61 8.09 28.74
CA THR A 824 49.88 9.33 29.45
C THR A 824 48.78 9.59 30.49
N LEU A 825 49.14 9.53 31.77
CA LEU A 825 48.22 9.89 32.85
C LEU A 825 48.03 11.41 32.92
N LYS A 826 46.78 11.83 33.16
CA LYS A 826 46.36 13.22 33.31
C LYS A 826 45.50 13.37 34.56
N GLY A 827 45.24 14.62 34.97
CA GLY A 827 44.30 14.92 36.04
C GLY A 827 44.68 14.26 37.37
N THR A 828 43.79 13.41 37.88
CA THR A 828 43.91 12.75 39.19
C THR A 828 44.26 11.27 39.11
N ALA A 829 44.55 10.74 37.93
CA ALA A 829 44.99 9.36 37.77
C ALA A 829 46.30 9.12 38.54
N VAL A 830 46.44 7.95 39.17
CA VAL A 830 47.66 7.62 39.94
C VAL A 830 48.27 6.28 39.57
N ASN A 831 47.54 5.38 38.90
CA ASN A 831 48.10 4.10 38.47
C ASN A 831 48.07 3.97 36.94
N GLY A 832 49.19 3.57 36.35
CA GLY A 832 49.31 3.25 34.94
C GLY A 832 49.95 1.87 34.78
N THR A 833 49.31 1.00 34.02
CA THR A 833 49.84 -0.35 33.75
C THR A 833 49.95 -0.57 32.25
N GLY A 834 51.10 -1.08 31.81
CA GLY A 834 51.37 -1.49 30.44
C GLY A 834 50.68 -2.80 30.06
N ASN A 835 51.19 -3.41 29.00
CA ASN A 835 50.76 -4.69 28.45
C ASN A 835 52.01 -5.56 28.15
N ALA A 836 51.95 -6.44 27.14
CA ALA A 836 53.08 -7.31 26.79
C ALA A 836 54.01 -6.77 25.69
N SER A 837 53.75 -5.55 25.21
CA SER A 837 54.51 -4.84 24.19
C SER A 837 55.47 -3.85 24.85
N ASN A 838 56.43 -3.31 24.07
CA ASN A 838 57.28 -2.22 24.56
C ASN A 838 56.43 -0.94 24.75
N ASN A 839 56.13 -0.57 25.99
CA ASN A 839 55.26 0.55 26.29
C ASN A 839 56.02 1.83 26.64
N ASN A 840 55.42 2.97 26.31
CA ASN A 840 55.85 4.29 26.77
C ASN A 840 54.80 4.84 27.76
N ILE A 841 55.10 4.75 29.05
CA ILE A 841 54.18 5.10 30.13
C ILE A 841 54.67 6.37 30.83
N ARG A 842 53.86 7.41 30.80
CA ARG A 842 54.14 8.70 31.44
C ARG A 842 53.10 8.99 32.53
N GLY A 843 53.61 9.20 33.74
CA GLY A 843 52.86 9.70 34.89
C GLY A 843 52.42 11.16 34.74
N ASN A 844 51.76 11.67 35.77
CA ASN A 844 51.44 13.09 35.93
C ASN A 844 52.26 13.67 37.09
N ASN A 845 51.80 14.76 37.72
CA ASN A 845 52.51 15.39 38.84
C ASN A 845 52.00 14.90 40.22
N GLN A 846 51.40 13.71 40.27
CA GLN A 846 50.95 13.05 41.51
C GLN A 846 51.89 11.89 41.81
N ASP A 847 51.88 11.40 43.05
CA ASP A 847 52.54 10.14 43.42
C ASP A 847 51.92 8.98 42.60
N ASN A 848 52.66 8.47 41.61
CA ASN A 848 52.20 7.49 40.63
C ASN A 848 52.76 6.08 40.87
N LEU A 849 51.94 5.06 40.61
CA LEU A 849 52.38 3.67 40.45
C LEU A 849 52.35 3.32 38.95
N LEU A 850 53.53 3.15 38.35
CA LEU A 850 53.69 2.81 36.95
C LEU A 850 54.29 1.41 36.82
N GLU A 851 53.60 0.51 36.13
CA GLU A 851 54.01 -0.88 35.90
C GLU A 851 54.15 -1.14 34.38
N GLY A 852 55.34 -1.53 33.91
CA GLY A 852 55.61 -1.84 32.49
C GLY A 852 55.08 -3.21 32.06
N LEU A 853 55.34 -4.23 32.89
CA LEU A 853 55.02 -5.66 32.70
C LEU A 853 56.03 -6.40 31.82
N ASP A 854 55.66 -6.85 30.62
CA ASP A 854 56.59 -7.53 29.71
C ASP A 854 56.91 -6.57 28.56
N GLY A 855 58.17 -6.42 28.16
CA GLY A 855 58.54 -5.50 27.09
C GLY A 855 59.84 -4.78 27.42
N ASN A 856 60.39 -4.02 26.48
CA ASN A 856 61.42 -3.03 26.83
C ASN A 856 60.72 -1.68 26.99
N ASP A 857 60.34 -1.36 28.21
CA ASP A 857 59.43 -0.27 28.51
C ASP A 857 60.18 1.02 28.83
N ASN A 858 59.48 2.15 28.66
CA ASN A 858 59.95 3.47 29.06
C ASN A 858 58.94 4.10 30.02
N LEU A 859 59.30 4.17 31.30
CA LEU A 859 58.46 4.67 32.38
C LEU A 859 59.02 6.02 32.85
N THR A 860 58.17 7.04 32.90
CA THR A 860 58.52 8.38 33.42
C THR A 860 57.51 8.84 34.46
N GLY A 861 57.92 8.99 35.72
CA GLY A 861 57.07 9.46 36.83
C GLY A 861 56.70 10.94 36.71
N ASN A 862 57.70 11.77 36.45
CA ASN A 862 57.68 13.24 36.41
C ASN A 862 57.84 13.88 37.77
N ALA A 863 56.78 14.18 38.50
CA ALA A 863 56.86 14.85 39.79
C ALA A 863 55.91 14.20 40.77
N GLY A 864 56.33 14.03 42.02
CA GLY A 864 55.61 13.17 42.97
C GLY A 864 56.58 12.16 43.56
N ASN A 865 56.17 11.42 44.57
CA ASN A 865 56.93 10.27 45.03
C ASN A 865 56.39 9.05 44.30
N ASP A 866 57.06 8.68 43.21
CA ASP A 866 56.57 7.71 42.26
C ASP A 866 57.15 6.32 42.54
N VAL A 867 56.41 5.28 42.17
CA VAL A 867 56.85 3.87 42.17
C VAL A 867 56.83 3.40 40.73
N LEU A 868 58.01 3.16 40.16
CA LEU A 868 58.18 2.68 38.79
C LEU A 868 58.69 1.24 38.84
N ILE A 869 57.95 0.33 38.20
CA ILE A 869 58.25 -1.09 38.11
C ILE A 869 58.36 -1.46 36.63
N GLY A 870 59.56 -1.76 36.14
CA GLY A 870 59.80 -2.13 34.75
C GLY A 870 59.14 -3.46 34.42
N GLY A 871 59.64 -4.54 35.03
CA GLY A 871 59.09 -5.87 34.86
C GLY A 871 60.08 -6.78 34.13
N ASN A 872 59.68 -7.42 33.04
CA ASN A 872 60.54 -8.27 32.22
C ASN A 872 60.96 -7.52 30.95
N GLY A 873 62.25 -7.48 30.68
CA GLY A 873 62.84 -6.87 29.49
C GLY A 873 63.85 -5.80 29.89
N ASN A 874 64.41 -5.07 28.93
CA ASN A 874 65.41 -4.03 29.22
C ASN A 874 64.71 -2.67 29.28
N ASP A 875 64.36 -2.26 30.48
CA ASP A 875 63.51 -1.10 30.70
C ASP A 875 64.32 0.17 30.93
N THR A 876 63.66 1.31 30.73
CA THR A 876 64.17 2.64 31.10
C THR A 876 63.18 3.30 32.04
N LEU A 877 63.58 3.51 33.28
CA LEU A 877 62.76 4.11 34.34
C LEU A 877 63.35 5.46 34.72
N ASN A 878 62.53 6.50 34.77
CA ASN A 878 62.90 7.85 35.17
C ASN A 878 61.89 8.38 36.21
N GLY A 879 62.32 8.49 37.47
CA GLY A 879 61.49 8.97 38.57
C GLY A 879 61.10 10.43 38.36
N GLY A 880 62.11 11.31 38.38
CA GLY A 880 61.94 12.71 38.06
C GLY A 880 62.17 13.60 39.28
N ILE A 881 61.14 14.27 39.78
CA ILE A 881 61.22 15.13 40.98
C ILE A 881 60.41 14.50 42.10
N GLY A 882 61.06 14.20 43.22
CA GLY A 882 60.42 13.63 44.40
C GLY A 882 61.25 12.46 44.91
N ASN A 883 60.73 11.74 45.90
CA ASN A 883 61.45 10.59 46.44
C ASN A 883 60.89 9.33 45.78
N ASP A 884 61.56 8.86 44.74
CA ASP A 884 61.02 7.83 43.87
C ASP A 884 61.54 6.43 44.23
N VAL A 885 60.77 5.39 43.91
CA VAL A 885 61.16 3.99 44.01
C VAL A 885 61.22 3.40 42.61
N LEU A 886 62.42 2.98 42.19
CA LEU A 886 62.65 2.41 40.86
C LEU A 886 63.07 0.95 40.98
N ILE A 887 62.25 0.05 40.43
CA ILE A 887 62.48 -1.39 40.40
C ILE A 887 62.55 -1.81 38.92
N GLY A 888 63.75 -2.06 38.42
CA GLY A 888 63.95 -2.50 37.02
C GLY A 888 63.27 -3.84 36.75
N GLY A 889 63.61 -4.85 37.54
CA GLY A 889 63.05 -6.19 37.43
C GLY A 889 64.03 -7.16 36.78
N ALA A 890 63.59 -7.85 35.74
CA ALA A 890 64.37 -8.84 35.02
C ALA A 890 64.85 -8.27 33.67
N GLY A 891 66.15 -8.02 33.54
CA GLY A 891 66.72 -7.53 32.30
C GLY A 891 67.91 -6.62 32.56
N SER A 892 68.35 -5.86 31.57
CA SER A 892 69.44 -4.89 31.78
C SER A 892 68.87 -3.49 31.71
N ASP A 893 68.45 -3.00 32.87
CA ASP A 893 67.61 -1.81 32.96
C ASP A 893 68.43 -0.53 33.11
N ARG A 894 67.78 0.60 32.83
CA ARG A 894 68.35 1.94 32.96
C ARG A 894 67.49 2.75 33.92
N LEU A 895 68.02 3.05 35.09
CA LEU A 895 67.30 3.72 36.17
C LEU A 895 67.85 5.12 36.39
N PHE A 896 66.96 6.11 36.37
CA PHE A 896 67.23 7.53 36.62
C PHE A 896 66.36 7.98 37.79
N GLY A 897 66.97 8.27 38.95
CA GLY A 897 66.23 8.75 40.12
C GLY A 897 65.72 10.17 39.90
N GLY A 898 66.64 11.06 39.53
CA GLY A 898 66.36 12.48 39.34
C GLY A 898 66.65 13.30 40.60
N ASP A 899 65.75 14.24 40.91
CA ASP A 899 65.86 15.17 42.03
C ASP A 899 65.05 14.64 43.23
N GLY A 900 65.72 14.22 44.29
CA GLY A 900 65.08 13.85 45.55
C GLY A 900 65.87 12.76 46.26
N ALA A 901 65.25 12.08 47.22
CA ALA A 901 65.85 10.94 47.90
C ALA A 901 65.29 9.64 47.32
N ASP A 902 65.98 9.12 46.31
CA ASP A 902 65.46 8.03 45.48
C ASP A 902 65.93 6.67 45.98
N THR A 903 65.12 5.64 45.73
CA THR A 903 65.37 4.26 46.12
C THR A 903 65.44 3.38 44.88
N PHE A 904 66.61 2.79 44.64
CA PHE A 904 66.84 1.84 43.55
C PHE A 904 66.73 0.42 44.09
N GLY A 905 65.60 -0.23 43.81
CA GLY A 905 65.24 -1.54 44.35
C GLY A 905 65.74 -2.70 43.49
N PHE A 906 66.43 -3.64 44.13
CA PHE A 906 66.88 -4.90 43.53
C PHE A 906 66.27 -6.09 44.24
N GLY A 907 65.35 -6.78 43.57
CA GLY A 907 64.72 -7.99 44.08
C GLY A 907 63.74 -8.59 43.08
N THR A 908 63.70 -9.91 43.00
CA THR A 908 62.70 -10.64 42.19
C THR A 908 61.79 -11.51 43.07
N GLY A 909 61.91 -11.40 44.40
CA GLY A 909 61.28 -12.29 45.37
C GLY A 909 61.80 -13.74 45.32
N ASN A 910 62.73 -14.03 44.41
CA ASN A 910 63.35 -15.33 44.19
C ASN A 910 64.86 -15.27 44.48
N ALA A 911 65.49 -16.43 44.66
CA ALA A 911 66.93 -16.51 44.89
C ALA A 911 67.72 -15.89 43.72
N PHE A 912 68.76 -15.11 44.04
CA PHE A 912 69.55 -14.38 43.06
C PHE A 912 70.07 -15.27 41.92
N SER A 913 69.86 -14.83 40.67
CA SER A 913 70.51 -15.39 39.49
C SER A 913 70.87 -14.27 38.53
N SER A 914 72.13 -14.21 38.08
CA SER A 914 72.58 -13.12 37.19
C SER A 914 71.85 -13.08 35.85
N ALA A 915 71.27 -14.21 35.41
CA ALA A 915 70.46 -14.28 34.19
C ALA A 915 69.02 -13.82 34.41
N GLY A 916 68.46 -13.97 35.62
CA GLY A 916 67.09 -13.55 35.95
C GLY A 916 66.98 -12.09 36.43
N PHE A 917 68.08 -11.52 36.94
CA PHE A 917 68.17 -10.09 37.25
C PHE A 917 68.65 -9.28 36.05
N GLY A 918 69.54 -9.85 35.24
CA GLY A 918 70.37 -9.10 34.30
C GLY A 918 71.29 -8.10 35.00
N ILE A 919 71.65 -7.01 34.33
CA ILE A 919 72.66 -6.06 34.80
C ILE A 919 72.15 -4.63 34.60
N ASP A 920 71.77 -4.00 35.69
CA ASP A 920 71.15 -2.68 35.62
C ASP A 920 72.17 -1.56 35.67
N THR A 921 71.76 -0.41 35.16
CA THR A 921 72.54 0.83 35.19
C THR A 921 71.77 1.89 35.94
N ILE A 922 72.28 2.30 37.10
CA ILE A 922 71.85 3.50 37.79
C ILE A 922 72.62 4.68 37.19
N ALA A 923 71.91 5.63 36.62
CA ALA A 923 72.49 6.66 35.77
C ALA A 923 72.97 7.91 36.53
N ASP A 924 72.39 8.23 37.68
CA ASP A 924 72.52 9.55 38.32
C ASP A 924 72.57 9.54 39.86
N PHE A 925 72.88 8.40 40.48
CA PHE A 925 72.93 8.21 41.94
C PHE A 925 73.61 9.35 42.73
N ALA A 926 72.87 9.98 43.64
CA ALA A 926 73.29 11.04 44.54
C ALA A 926 73.68 10.50 45.94
N VAL A 927 74.99 10.45 46.22
CA VAL A 927 75.53 9.91 47.48
C VAL A 927 74.99 10.63 48.72
N GLY A 928 74.55 9.86 49.72
CA GLY A 928 74.03 10.37 50.99
C GLY A 928 72.62 10.96 50.90
N VAL A 929 71.99 10.86 49.74
CA VAL A 929 70.60 11.25 49.49
C VAL A 929 69.83 10.01 49.02
N ASP A 930 70.32 9.36 47.97
CA ASP A 930 69.72 8.15 47.41
C ASP A 930 70.12 6.89 48.17
N ALA A 931 69.29 5.85 48.03
CA ALA A 931 69.47 4.53 48.62
C ALA A 931 69.42 3.42 47.57
N ILE A 932 70.23 2.39 47.76
CA ILE A 932 70.15 1.12 47.04
C ILE A 932 69.46 0.11 47.94
N GLU A 933 68.31 -0.37 47.51
CA GLU A 933 67.51 -1.29 48.29
C GLU A 933 67.69 -2.73 47.77
N LEU A 934 68.02 -3.67 48.67
CA LEU A 934 68.31 -5.07 48.32
C LEU A 934 67.34 -6.02 49.02
N ASP A 935 66.64 -6.83 48.23
CA ASP A 935 65.69 -7.83 48.74
C ASP A 935 66.44 -9.00 49.35
N LYS A 936 66.17 -9.29 50.62
CA LYS A 936 66.80 -10.39 51.35
C LYS A 936 66.47 -11.76 50.77
N ALA A 937 65.31 -11.96 50.13
CA ALA A 937 65.00 -13.25 49.50
C ALA A 937 65.97 -13.51 48.32
N SER A 938 66.24 -12.47 47.53
CA SER A 938 67.24 -12.51 46.47
C SER A 938 68.67 -12.55 46.99
N PHE A 939 69.03 -11.64 47.88
CA PHE A 939 70.37 -11.52 48.48
C PHE A 939 70.50 -12.32 49.79
N SER A 940 70.09 -13.59 49.76
CA SER A 940 69.93 -14.47 50.93
C SER A 940 71.19 -14.77 51.77
N ALA A 941 72.39 -14.46 51.27
CA ALA A 941 73.63 -14.59 52.05
C ALA A 941 73.85 -13.42 53.03
N LEU A 942 73.12 -12.30 52.86
CA LEU A 942 73.17 -11.16 53.77
C LEU A 942 72.64 -11.54 55.15
N THR A 943 73.36 -11.12 56.18
CA THR A 943 73.05 -11.33 57.61
C THR A 943 72.55 -10.06 58.31
N SER A 944 72.69 -8.87 57.67
CA SER A 944 72.10 -7.62 58.14
C SER A 944 70.57 -7.69 58.30
N VAL A 945 70.05 -6.91 59.25
CA VAL A 945 68.62 -6.84 59.61
C VAL A 945 67.93 -5.80 58.73
N VAL A 946 66.66 -6.03 58.41
CA VAL A 946 65.81 -5.13 57.62
C VAL A 946 65.76 -3.72 58.25
N GLY A 947 65.86 -2.68 57.42
CA GLY A 947 65.53 -1.29 57.76
C GLY A 947 66.69 -0.34 58.06
N ASP A 948 67.90 -0.82 58.38
CA ASP A 948 69.12 0.01 58.49
C ASP A 948 70.22 -0.64 57.62
N GLY A 949 71.08 0.16 56.98
CA GLY A 949 72.14 -0.33 56.07
C GLY A 949 73.13 -1.33 56.68
N PHE A 950 74.21 -1.67 55.97
CA PHE A 950 75.09 -2.77 56.40
C PHE A 950 75.68 -2.56 57.81
N SER A 951 75.07 -3.21 58.81
CA SER A 951 75.42 -3.11 60.23
C SER A 951 76.68 -3.92 60.59
N VAL A 952 77.11 -4.79 59.66
CA VAL A 952 78.31 -5.61 59.77
C VAL A 952 79.33 -5.14 58.75
N GLY A 953 80.44 -4.55 59.21
CA GLY A 953 81.49 -3.99 58.34
C GLY A 953 82.21 -4.99 57.43
N SER A 954 81.87 -6.29 57.50
CA SER A 954 82.35 -7.32 56.57
C SER A 954 81.39 -7.60 55.41
N GLU A 955 80.18 -7.04 55.38
CA GLU A 955 79.21 -7.33 54.32
C GLU A 955 79.37 -6.43 53.10
N PHE A 956 79.88 -5.21 53.30
CA PHE A 956 80.15 -4.27 52.22
C PHE A 956 81.62 -3.88 52.18
N ALA A 957 82.20 -3.84 50.98
CA ALA A 957 83.53 -3.28 50.76
C ALA A 957 83.63 -2.53 49.42
N SER A 958 84.32 -1.40 49.41
CA SER A 958 84.73 -0.71 48.19
C SER A 958 86.19 -1.02 47.83
N VAL A 959 86.46 -1.26 46.54
CA VAL A 959 87.78 -1.54 45.99
C VAL A 959 88.15 -0.56 44.88
N SER A 960 89.44 -0.31 44.67
CA SER A 960 89.88 0.74 43.72
C SER A 960 89.70 0.38 42.23
N ASN A 961 89.51 -0.90 41.88
CA ASN A 961 89.28 -1.37 40.52
C ASN A 961 88.75 -2.82 40.50
N ASP A 962 88.25 -3.25 39.34
CA ASP A 962 87.61 -4.56 39.14
C ASP A 962 88.53 -5.76 39.45
N THR A 963 89.84 -5.63 39.30
CA THR A 963 90.76 -6.76 39.55
C THR A 963 90.84 -7.13 41.02
N LEU A 964 90.53 -6.18 41.92
CA LEU A 964 90.53 -6.41 43.37
C LEU A 964 89.22 -6.97 43.90
N VAL A 965 88.14 -6.93 43.10
CA VAL A 965 86.83 -7.50 43.45
C VAL A 965 87.01 -8.98 43.85
N ALA A 966 87.70 -9.77 43.02
CA ALA A 966 87.96 -11.20 43.25
C ALA A 966 88.69 -11.53 44.58
N THR A 967 89.38 -10.55 45.18
CA THR A 967 90.14 -10.71 46.43
C THR A 967 89.41 -10.23 47.68
N SER A 968 88.27 -9.56 47.52
CA SER A 968 87.45 -9.08 48.64
C SER A 968 86.66 -10.23 49.27
N ASN A 969 86.51 -10.19 50.60
CA ASN A 969 85.71 -11.15 51.36
C ASN A 969 84.31 -10.62 51.70
N ALA A 970 83.95 -9.43 51.24
CA ALA A 970 82.62 -8.86 51.48
C ALA A 970 81.54 -9.50 50.59
N LEU A 971 80.29 -9.40 51.03
CA LEU A 971 79.13 -9.97 50.33
C LEU A 971 78.70 -9.07 49.17
N ILE A 972 78.67 -7.76 49.37
CA ILE A 972 78.50 -6.75 48.34
C ILE A 972 79.83 -6.02 48.16
N VAL A 973 80.32 -5.98 46.92
CA VAL A 973 81.59 -5.34 46.59
C VAL A 973 81.39 -4.32 45.50
N TYR A 974 81.83 -3.09 45.76
CA TYR A 974 81.72 -1.97 44.84
C TYR A 974 83.09 -1.57 44.28
N SER A 975 83.20 -1.43 42.95
CA SER A 975 84.44 -1.01 42.28
C SER A 975 84.42 0.49 41.99
N LEU A 976 85.28 1.26 42.65
CA LEU A 976 85.46 2.71 42.42
C LEU A 976 86.02 3.04 41.03
N GLY A 977 86.61 2.05 40.33
CA GLY A 977 87.17 2.24 39.00
C GLY A 977 86.16 2.12 37.87
N SER A 978 85.07 1.38 38.08
CA SER A 978 84.06 1.08 37.04
C SER A 978 82.62 1.40 37.46
N GLY A 979 82.38 1.64 38.74
CA GLY A 979 81.04 1.81 39.31
C GLY A 979 80.25 0.51 39.44
N ARG A 980 80.86 -0.66 39.25
CA ARG A 980 80.15 -1.95 39.26
C ARG A 980 79.94 -2.50 40.67
N LEU A 981 78.74 -3.03 40.92
CA LEU A 981 78.34 -3.76 42.11
C LEU A 981 78.32 -5.27 41.87
N PHE A 982 78.92 -6.01 42.80
CA PHE A 982 79.04 -7.45 42.73
C PHE A 982 78.49 -8.10 43.99
N TYR A 983 77.82 -9.24 43.84
CA TYR A 983 77.29 -10.04 44.96
C TYR A 983 78.02 -11.39 45.10
N ASN A 984 78.39 -11.72 46.34
CA ASN A 984 78.96 -13.01 46.74
C ASN A 984 77.87 -14.01 47.12
N GLN A 985 77.27 -14.67 46.14
CA GLN A 985 76.22 -15.65 46.39
C GLN A 985 76.66 -16.86 47.24
N ASN A 986 77.97 -17.15 47.31
CA ASN A 986 78.50 -18.34 47.99
C ASN A 986 78.85 -18.11 49.48
N GLY A 987 78.88 -16.87 49.97
CA GLY A 987 79.11 -16.55 51.39
C GLY A 987 80.44 -17.05 51.99
N THR A 988 81.45 -17.41 51.18
CA THR A 988 82.73 -17.97 51.67
C THR A 988 83.83 -16.91 51.77
N ALA A 989 84.63 -16.96 52.84
CA ALA A 989 85.68 -15.99 53.19
C ALA A 989 86.99 -16.08 52.36
N ALA A 990 86.93 -16.66 51.16
CA ALA A 990 88.09 -16.93 50.31
C ALA A 990 88.01 -16.16 48.98
N GLY A 991 87.79 -14.85 49.04
CA GLY A 991 87.68 -13.98 47.87
C GLY A 991 86.40 -14.23 47.05
N LEU A 992 85.90 -13.20 46.37
CA LEU A 992 84.69 -13.29 45.52
C LEU A 992 84.74 -14.31 44.38
N GLY A 993 85.92 -14.81 43.99
CA GLY A 993 86.08 -15.42 42.67
C GLY A 993 85.59 -14.44 41.60
N SER A 994 84.77 -14.89 40.66
CA SER A 994 84.00 -14.00 39.75
C SER A 994 82.64 -13.67 40.38
N GLY A 995 82.61 -12.78 41.38
CA GLY A 995 81.35 -12.30 41.97
C GLY A 995 80.35 -11.87 40.87
N ALA A 996 79.05 -12.09 41.10
CA ALA A 996 78.05 -11.80 40.09
C ALA A 996 77.80 -10.29 40.01
N HIS A 997 78.12 -9.69 38.87
CA HIS A 997 77.82 -8.30 38.57
C HIS A 997 76.31 -8.17 38.36
N PHE A 998 75.66 -7.27 39.11
CA PHE A 998 74.20 -7.07 39.01
C PHE A 998 73.80 -5.62 38.75
N ALA A 999 74.65 -4.65 39.11
CA ALA A 999 74.36 -3.24 38.85
C ALA A 999 75.62 -2.43 38.54
N THR A 1000 75.47 -1.33 37.82
CA THR A 1000 76.52 -0.35 37.52
C THR A 1000 76.02 1.05 37.84
N LEU A 1001 76.76 1.79 38.66
CA LEU A 1001 76.50 3.20 38.91
C LEU A 1001 77.37 4.05 37.99
N SER A 1002 76.73 4.86 37.16
CA SER A 1002 77.41 5.77 36.24
C SER A 1002 78.23 6.81 37.02
N GLY A 1003 79.44 7.12 36.53
CA GLY A 1003 80.34 8.07 37.20
C GLY A 1003 81.11 7.52 38.42
N ALA A 1004 80.83 6.28 38.83
CA ALA A 1004 81.48 5.58 39.95
C ALA A 1004 81.50 6.38 41.29
N PRO A 1005 80.34 6.83 41.81
CA PRO A 1005 80.25 7.58 43.06
C PRO A 1005 80.79 6.81 44.28
N ALA A 1006 81.30 7.53 45.29
CA ALA A 1006 81.89 6.89 46.47
C ALA A 1006 80.82 6.36 47.45
N LEU A 1007 80.41 5.10 47.27
CA LEU A 1007 79.43 4.44 48.14
C LEU A 1007 79.97 4.06 49.52
N ASN A 1008 79.09 4.10 50.52
CA ASN A 1008 79.30 3.69 51.90
C ASN A 1008 78.18 2.73 52.37
N ALA A 1009 78.32 2.16 53.57
CA ALA A 1009 77.39 1.16 54.10
C ALA A 1009 75.96 1.68 54.35
N SER A 1010 75.79 2.98 54.60
CA SER A 1010 74.47 3.60 54.81
C SER A 1010 73.75 3.98 53.51
N ASP A 1011 74.42 3.88 52.35
CA ASP A 1011 73.77 4.08 51.05
C ASP A 1011 72.96 2.83 50.61
N PHE A 1012 72.92 1.78 51.45
CA PHE A 1012 72.17 0.56 51.21
C PHE A 1012 71.07 0.38 52.25
N VAL A 1013 69.95 -0.21 51.83
CA VAL A 1013 68.85 -0.63 52.69
C VAL A 1013 68.53 -2.09 52.39
N ILE A 1014 68.34 -2.91 53.43
CA ILE A 1014 67.92 -4.30 53.27
C ILE A 1014 66.43 -4.37 53.58
N PHE A 1015 65.66 -5.03 52.71
CA PHE A 1015 64.24 -5.26 52.89
C PHE A 1015 63.86 -6.73 52.68
N GLU A 1016 62.62 -7.09 53.00
CA GLU A 1016 62.05 -8.42 52.73
C GLU A 1016 60.86 -8.25 51.79
N SER A 1017 60.91 -8.88 50.61
CA SER A 1017 59.82 -8.87 49.64
C SER A 1017 58.48 -9.25 50.27
N GLY A 1018 57.46 -8.39 50.13
CA GLY A 1018 56.09 -8.59 50.64
C GLY A 1018 55.68 -7.72 51.83
N ASN A 1019 56.50 -6.75 52.23
CA ASN A 1019 56.16 -5.71 53.22
C ASN A 1019 56.25 -4.31 52.62
#